data_AF-A0A9X1Z370-F1
#
_entry.id   AF-A0A9X1Z370-F1
#
_cell.length_a   1.000
_cell.length_b   1.000
_cell.length_c   1.000
_cell.angle_alpha   90.00
_cell.angle_beta   90.00
_cell.angle_gamma   90.00
#
_symmetry.space_group_name_H-M   'P 1'
#
loop_
_entity.id
_entity.type
_entity.pdbx_description
1 polymer ?
#
loop_
_entity_poly.entity_id
_entity_poly.type
_entity_poly.pdbx_seq_one_letter_code
_entity_poly.pdbx_strand_id
1 'polypeptide(L)'
;MKFKKLLYCMAAAYLSTTGFSVALASDVLALSPHDEGGVLTEDLAAKGKIKRLPNGDLISAYAYGDSQSKTVYDLKAQRERPAQDIFIRVSKDEGATWSEPVNISDTARKTSKQSYWEADINGDISLADFYGDSGKPNIFAAGGHVAVTWADKYCPAVGVDETSLDDDIPDYNYHQGAATYLDREGRQLPFSCTYIAYTKNPSAVDADGEPTGGTWKREQLSFGERDAKQNVPRATGYSNSTKVAWNVVWQEDPAGLKTGSADGPGDGASGANVNKGTDIWYTYIEDMKAPALADINFAANVSRVTNNFKKFKKREGDDVVTELTGKLDPICAANPDCVDAQPLLVETGKEGASRPNLGMMQVPGQKPVTIIAYEETKGGGEGVDFGKVVRYHRFTFDQPPASYINVAFSSGLQKGGSSTGNSKNQNQPGSKGNFTANEKQDTGPDPQSEYPDTEGAVSDVYQSPDWEDPARIGCVISNPAENARRVRFFGNQVAGMDESINQNGTKWMIFWKEGAYDKGGPSDIVGRIGKVGTEAVNTGLTPVDLIPAVDTSFTTFTRYVLTSTGTVVYPDGAGGYVDGVGNVVDVAEGDAVLDVTYEEAGGCNYYLTDDDRNHVPPIKLSDRINNPGAMNLSTNSLAEVTSDDTTKTIEALTITTENNNLEDARAHRGAIRGDTILFGYSYTSDWALAKYTTEDNYNFFTRRSYDGGHTWTGTQNLTNYLPEFEVDIKEPRIVGAPSSTSACDPVNAPDGENCQDPNTFIVAWGSIKNTLAHIGMGTELDVFVTKTRDGGRTYEPLKLLSANITVPLDPEGEPDFESQLTMKPNGDNLYAVWMETSTDAAGYEDTVVRYRAEADLEDAGAPMTLLDDGTYIYNYTQPITVDQGSVTGLVVSKTTATGDEYTYPMPQFSYNVTGLVEGSTIAVTINFGSALPKDIVLLKVKTDGTTVEVDEADWQLIGDNLIQVSITDGGALDEDGEANGTIVDPVTVGVLSSTATTTSGSSSGGSLGLLELLLGVFGLGLLTRRSKN
;
A
#
# COMPACT_ATOMS: atom_id res chain seq x y z
N MET A 1 -18.50 2.78 -38.56
CA MET A 1 -17.46 3.83 -38.61
C MET A 1 -17.84 5.16 -39.27
N LYS A 2 -18.66 5.24 -40.35
CA LYS A 2 -18.98 6.54 -41.00
C LYS A 2 -20.13 7.35 -40.36
N PHE A 3 -20.90 6.78 -39.44
CA PHE A 3 -22.00 7.47 -38.75
C PHE A 3 -21.56 8.25 -37.49
N LYS A 4 -20.45 7.86 -36.84
CA LYS A 4 -19.91 8.53 -35.63
C LYS A 4 -19.34 9.94 -35.93
N LYS A 5 -18.75 10.16 -37.11
CA LYS A 5 -18.18 11.47 -37.52
C LYS A 5 -19.23 12.55 -37.82
N LEU A 6 -20.48 12.17 -38.11
CA LEU A 6 -21.54 13.15 -38.41
C LEU A 6 -22.18 13.73 -37.15
N LEU A 7 -22.16 12.99 -36.03
CA LEU A 7 -22.70 13.45 -34.74
C LEU A 7 -21.78 14.49 -34.07
N TYR A 8 -20.46 14.24 -34.09
CA TYR A 8 -19.46 15.17 -33.54
C TYR A 8 -19.45 16.53 -34.24
N CYS A 9 -19.64 16.58 -35.57
CA CYS A 9 -19.71 17.86 -36.30
C CYS A 9 -21.03 18.60 -36.13
N MET A 10 -22.13 17.94 -35.73
CA MET A 10 -23.42 18.61 -35.51
C MET A 10 -23.56 19.20 -34.10
N ALA A 11 -22.86 18.66 -33.10
CA ALA A 11 -22.80 19.24 -31.76
C ALA A 11 -22.08 20.60 -31.73
N ALA A 12 -21.02 20.77 -32.53
CA ALA A 12 -20.28 22.03 -32.63
C ALA A 12 -21.07 23.19 -33.28
N ALA A 13 -22.16 22.90 -34.01
CA ALA A 13 -22.92 23.90 -34.77
C ALA A 13 -24.14 24.48 -34.01
N TYR A 14 -24.52 23.93 -32.85
CA TYR A 14 -25.71 24.36 -32.09
C TYR A 14 -25.43 25.29 -30.89
N LEU A 15 -24.16 25.62 -30.62
CA LEU A 15 -23.73 26.41 -29.46
C LEU A 15 -23.55 27.91 -29.73
N SER A 16 -24.23 28.47 -30.74
CA SER A 16 -24.19 29.92 -31.01
C SER A 16 -25.56 30.58 -30.87
N THR A 17 -26.10 30.64 -29.64
CA THR A 17 -26.92 31.77 -29.14
C THR A 17 -27.43 31.46 -27.72
N THR A 18 -26.63 31.83 -26.72
CA THR A 18 -26.95 32.38 -25.38
C THR A 18 -25.78 32.03 -24.47
N GLY A 19 -25.15 33.03 -23.87
CA GLY A 19 -23.93 32.87 -23.08
C GLY A 19 -24.15 32.03 -21.84
N PHE A 20 -23.79 30.75 -21.92
CA PHE A 20 -23.25 29.97 -20.82
C PHE A 20 -21.83 29.62 -21.23
N SER A 21 -20.85 30.21 -20.53
CA SER A 21 -19.46 29.77 -20.65
C SER A 21 -19.37 28.40 -19.98
N VAL A 22 -19.40 27.33 -20.78
CA VAL A 22 -18.86 26.05 -20.32
C VAL A 22 -17.36 26.29 -20.20
N ALA A 23 -16.82 26.28 -18.98
CA ALA A 23 -15.39 26.18 -18.80
C ALA A 23 -14.95 24.89 -19.49
N LEU A 24 -14.12 25.00 -20.52
CA LEU A 24 -13.42 23.82 -21.03
C LEU A 24 -12.52 23.38 -19.87
N ALA A 25 -12.75 22.18 -19.34
CA ALA A 25 -11.89 21.56 -18.33
C ALA A 25 -10.43 21.74 -18.76
N SER A 26 -9.58 22.21 -17.86
CA SER A 26 -8.14 22.38 -18.14
C SER A 26 -7.53 21.06 -18.59
N ASP A 27 -6.75 21.08 -19.67
CA ASP A 27 -6.06 19.89 -20.20
C ASP A 27 -5.25 19.21 -19.09
N VAL A 28 -5.40 17.90 -18.94
CA VAL A 28 -4.67 17.13 -17.92
C VAL A 28 -3.19 17.05 -18.26
N LEU A 29 -2.34 17.44 -17.31
CA LEU A 29 -0.90 17.42 -17.51
C LEU A 29 -0.37 15.98 -17.50
N ALA A 30 0.35 15.59 -18.55
CA ALA A 30 1.16 14.38 -18.57
C ALA A 30 2.56 14.65 -17.97
N LEU A 31 2.96 13.86 -16.98
CA LEU A 31 4.32 13.88 -16.44
C LEU A 31 5.26 13.00 -17.24
N SER A 32 4.82 11.83 -17.68
CA SER A 32 5.54 11.03 -18.66
C SER A 32 5.27 11.52 -20.08
N PRO A 33 6.21 11.33 -21.03
CA PRO A 33 5.91 11.54 -22.44
C PRO A 33 4.72 10.64 -22.88
N HIS A 34 3.98 11.11 -23.89
CA HIS A 34 2.97 10.33 -24.61
C HIS A 34 3.53 10.03 -26.01
N ASP A 35 3.47 8.79 -26.48
CA ASP A 35 3.93 8.46 -27.83
C ASP A 35 2.93 8.98 -28.88
N GLU A 36 3.21 10.15 -29.46
CA GLU A 36 2.47 10.67 -30.61
C GLU A 36 2.98 10.01 -31.90
N GLY A 37 2.53 8.79 -32.21
CA GLY A 37 2.94 8.14 -33.46
C GLY A 37 2.86 6.62 -33.53
N GLY A 38 2.49 5.94 -32.44
CA GLY A 38 2.22 4.49 -32.43
C GLY A 38 3.41 3.62 -32.80
N VAL A 39 4.64 4.06 -32.53
CA VAL A 39 5.85 3.27 -32.83
C VAL A 39 6.16 2.31 -31.69
N LEU A 40 5.78 2.66 -30.46
CA LEU A 40 5.95 1.84 -29.28
C LEU A 40 4.56 1.47 -28.72
N THR A 41 4.24 0.18 -28.73
CA THR A 41 2.98 -0.37 -28.21
C THR A 41 2.89 -0.24 -26.69
N GLU A 42 1.68 0.00 -26.15
CA GLU A 42 1.14 -0.25 -24.80
C GLU A 42 2.12 -0.39 -23.60
N ASP A 43 1.87 0.36 -22.52
CA ASP A 43 2.57 0.37 -21.22
C ASP A 43 3.97 1.00 -21.17
N LEU A 44 4.13 2.19 -21.75
CA LEU A 44 5.38 2.93 -21.63
C LEU A 44 5.64 3.40 -20.20
N ALA A 45 4.64 3.90 -19.47
CA ALA A 45 4.83 4.39 -18.12
C ALA A 45 4.24 3.49 -17.03
N ALA A 46 4.87 3.48 -15.85
CA ALA A 46 4.36 2.73 -14.71
C ALA A 46 4.71 3.37 -13.35
N LYS A 47 3.86 3.08 -12.35
CA LYS A 47 4.16 3.25 -10.91
C LYS A 47 4.53 4.68 -10.50
N GLY A 48 3.85 5.70 -11.02
CA GLY A 48 4.00 7.10 -10.60
C GLY A 48 3.97 7.28 -9.07
N LYS A 49 4.79 8.21 -8.57
CA LYS A 49 4.92 8.61 -7.16
C LYS A 49 5.08 10.12 -7.07
N ILE A 50 4.50 10.74 -6.05
CA ILE A 50 4.70 12.18 -5.75
C ILE A 50 5.07 12.40 -4.28
N LYS A 51 5.94 13.38 -4.02
CA LYS A 51 6.28 13.87 -2.69
C LYS A 51 6.34 15.40 -2.68
N ARG A 52 5.90 16.01 -1.58
CA ARG A 52 6.13 17.41 -1.27
C ARG A 52 7.35 17.55 -0.36
N LEU A 53 8.26 18.43 -0.73
CA LEU A 53 9.48 18.72 0.01
C LEU A 53 9.22 19.79 1.09
N PRO A 54 10.04 19.88 2.16
CA PRO A 54 9.86 20.87 3.22
C PRO A 54 9.91 22.33 2.76
N ASN A 55 10.59 22.62 1.64
CA ASN A 55 10.65 23.94 1.03
C ASN A 55 9.41 24.30 0.20
N GLY A 56 8.50 23.35 -0.03
CA GLY A 56 7.27 23.55 -0.80
C GLY A 56 7.26 22.90 -2.18
N ASP A 57 8.43 22.59 -2.73
CA ASP A 57 8.58 21.99 -4.05
C ASP A 57 7.95 20.59 -4.11
N LEU A 58 7.47 20.20 -5.29
CA LEU A 58 6.97 18.87 -5.58
C LEU A 58 8.01 18.09 -6.38
N ILE A 59 8.13 16.79 -6.10
CA ILE A 59 8.93 15.86 -6.88
C ILE A 59 8.09 14.63 -7.22
N SER A 60 8.14 14.24 -8.49
CA SER A 60 7.52 13.03 -9.02
C SER A 60 8.59 12.05 -9.49
N ALA A 61 8.34 10.76 -9.29
CA ALA A 61 9.18 9.67 -9.80
C ALA A 61 8.30 8.60 -10.46
N TYR A 62 8.72 8.09 -11.61
CA TYR A 62 7.97 7.10 -12.38
C TYR A 62 8.90 6.23 -13.23
N ALA A 63 8.45 5.03 -13.60
CA ALA A 63 9.13 4.21 -14.60
C ALA A 63 8.61 4.59 -16.00
N TYR A 64 9.49 4.63 -17.01
CA TYR A 64 9.14 4.92 -18.39
C TYR A 64 10.03 4.17 -19.40
N GLY A 65 9.43 3.67 -20.48
CA GLY A 65 10.07 2.84 -21.51
C GLY A 65 10.75 3.61 -22.65
N ASP A 66 11.84 4.33 -22.38
CA ASP A 66 12.67 5.02 -23.40
C ASP A 66 13.90 4.20 -23.83
N SER A 67 13.65 2.95 -24.24
CA SER A 67 14.71 1.97 -24.48
C SER A 67 15.26 1.96 -25.91
N GLN A 68 14.79 2.82 -26.81
CA GLN A 68 15.15 2.79 -28.25
C GLN A 68 14.95 1.39 -28.89
N SER A 69 13.73 0.85 -28.74
CA SER A 69 13.32 -0.46 -29.27
C SER A 69 13.97 -1.69 -28.61
N LYS A 70 14.64 -1.54 -27.46
CA LYS A 70 15.05 -2.70 -26.64
C LYS A 70 13.87 -3.20 -25.82
N THR A 71 13.53 -4.48 -25.98
CA THR A 71 12.39 -5.10 -25.30
C THR A 71 12.85 -6.08 -24.22
N VAL A 72 11.94 -6.35 -23.29
CA VAL A 72 12.09 -7.33 -22.21
C VAL A 72 10.77 -8.06 -22.00
N TYR A 73 10.81 -9.25 -21.42
CA TYR A 73 9.61 -10.00 -21.06
C TYR A 73 9.11 -9.64 -19.64
N ASP A 74 7.91 -9.08 -19.55
CA ASP A 74 7.24 -8.82 -18.28
C ASP A 74 6.55 -10.10 -17.76
N LEU A 75 7.15 -10.72 -16.75
CA LEU A 75 6.65 -11.95 -16.14
C LEU A 75 5.22 -11.84 -15.58
N LYS A 76 4.81 -10.64 -15.14
CA LYS A 76 3.49 -10.42 -14.56
C LYS A 76 2.45 -10.16 -15.65
N ALA A 77 2.76 -9.29 -16.61
CA ALA A 77 1.87 -8.97 -17.73
C ALA A 77 1.85 -10.07 -18.80
N GLN A 78 2.80 -11.01 -18.75
CA GLN A 78 2.95 -12.13 -19.68
C GLN A 78 3.14 -11.69 -21.14
N ARG A 79 3.85 -10.58 -21.33
CA ARG A 79 4.09 -10.00 -22.65
C ARG A 79 5.46 -9.34 -22.72
N GLU A 80 5.94 -9.16 -23.94
CA GLU A 80 7.11 -8.33 -24.20
C GLU A 80 6.69 -6.86 -24.22
N ARG A 81 7.53 -6.00 -23.64
CA ARG A 81 7.35 -4.54 -23.63
C ARG A 81 8.71 -3.84 -23.70
N PRO A 82 8.75 -2.54 -24.01
CA PRO A 82 9.99 -1.77 -23.87
C PRO A 82 10.59 -1.88 -22.46
N ALA A 83 11.91 -2.01 -22.42
CA ALA A 83 12.68 -1.91 -21.18
C ALA A 83 12.47 -0.54 -20.52
N GLN A 84 12.30 -0.51 -19.20
CA GLN A 84 11.99 0.72 -18.47
C GLN A 84 13.19 1.29 -17.71
N ASP A 85 13.20 2.61 -17.61
CA ASP A 85 14.07 3.40 -16.74
C ASP A 85 13.25 4.20 -15.71
N ILE A 86 13.88 4.65 -14.62
CA ILE A 86 13.28 5.54 -13.63
C ILE A 86 13.61 6.99 -13.96
N PHE A 87 12.55 7.79 -14.06
CA PHE A 87 12.64 9.23 -14.29
C PHE A 87 12.13 10.00 -13.08
N ILE A 88 12.67 11.21 -12.89
CA ILE A 88 12.16 12.20 -11.95
C ILE A 88 11.81 13.51 -12.65
N ARG A 89 10.83 14.22 -12.09
CA ARG A 89 10.49 15.61 -12.44
C ARG A 89 10.24 16.42 -11.18
N VAL A 90 10.56 17.71 -11.21
CA VAL A 90 10.41 18.62 -10.06
C VAL A 90 9.62 19.85 -10.45
N SER A 91 8.71 20.28 -9.58
CA SER A 91 7.97 21.53 -9.69
C SER A 91 8.29 22.45 -8.50
N LYS A 92 8.43 23.74 -8.78
CA LYS A 92 8.71 24.80 -7.79
C LYS A 92 7.56 25.77 -7.58
N ASP A 93 6.45 25.58 -8.31
CA ASP A 93 5.33 26.50 -8.43
C ASP A 93 3.99 25.78 -8.19
N GLU A 94 3.98 24.91 -7.17
CA GLU A 94 2.81 24.12 -6.77
C GLU A 94 2.24 23.23 -7.88
N GLY A 95 3.08 22.83 -8.84
CA GLY A 95 2.74 21.89 -9.91
C GLY A 95 2.27 22.52 -11.21
N ALA A 96 2.28 23.85 -11.31
CA ALA A 96 1.91 24.55 -12.53
C ALA A 96 2.90 24.25 -13.68
N THR A 97 4.20 24.16 -13.36
CA THR A 97 5.25 23.74 -14.30
C THR A 97 6.15 22.69 -13.68
N TRP A 98 6.77 21.87 -14.55
CA TRP A 98 7.62 20.76 -14.16
C TRP A 98 8.90 20.75 -14.99
N SER A 99 10.03 20.44 -14.35
CA SER A 99 11.33 20.26 -15.02
C SER A 99 11.25 19.28 -16.19
N GLU A 100 12.25 19.31 -17.07
CA GLU A 100 12.48 18.19 -17.98
C GLU A 100 12.68 16.87 -17.20
N PRO A 101 12.31 15.71 -17.77
CA PRO A 101 12.56 14.40 -17.17
C PRO A 101 14.06 14.15 -16.97
N VAL A 102 14.46 13.71 -15.78
CA VAL A 102 15.83 13.28 -15.48
C VAL A 102 15.83 11.76 -15.27
N ASN A 103 16.56 11.03 -16.14
CA ASN A 103 16.76 9.59 -16.00
C ASN A 103 17.77 9.32 -14.87
N ILE A 104 17.36 8.61 -13.83
CA ILE A 104 18.19 8.30 -12.66
C ILE A 104 18.63 6.82 -12.60
N SER A 105 18.06 5.94 -13.43
CA SER A 105 18.51 4.56 -13.56
C SER A 105 19.51 4.42 -14.70
N ASP A 106 19.16 4.86 -15.91
CA ASP A 106 19.98 4.77 -17.12
C ASP A 106 20.51 3.32 -17.37
N THR A 107 19.60 2.35 -17.34
CA THR A 107 19.89 0.92 -17.48
C THR A 107 19.11 0.22 -18.58
N ALA A 108 18.02 0.82 -19.11
CA ALA A 108 17.13 0.19 -20.09
C ALA A 108 17.80 -0.25 -21.41
N ARG A 109 19.01 0.24 -21.70
CA ARG A 109 19.80 -0.14 -22.88
C ARG A 109 21.00 -1.02 -22.57
N LYS A 110 21.27 -1.26 -21.28
CA LYS A 110 22.44 -2.00 -20.80
C LYS A 110 22.06 -3.45 -20.51
N THR A 111 23.01 -4.37 -20.65
CA THR A 111 22.83 -5.80 -20.40
C THR A 111 23.95 -6.34 -19.53
N SER A 112 23.61 -7.17 -18.56
CA SER A 112 24.55 -7.87 -17.68
C SER A 112 24.41 -9.39 -17.76
N LYS A 113 23.45 -9.91 -18.53
CA LYS A 113 23.21 -11.34 -18.68
C LYS A 113 22.45 -11.69 -19.95
N GLN A 114 22.85 -12.77 -20.58
CA GLN A 114 22.04 -13.46 -21.60
C GLN A 114 21.21 -14.57 -20.95
N SER A 115 20.00 -14.79 -21.45
CA SER A 115 19.11 -15.87 -20.98
C SER A 115 18.20 -16.37 -22.09
N TYR A 116 17.65 -17.56 -21.92
CA TYR A 116 16.68 -18.14 -22.85
C TYR A 116 15.31 -17.50 -22.64
N TRP A 117 15.06 -16.34 -23.25
CA TRP A 117 13.84 -15.58 -22.99
C TRP A 117 13.13 -15.09 -24.24
N GLU A 118 13.84 -14.83 -25.34
CA GLU A 118 13.27 -14.25 -26.56
C GLU A 118 12.64 -15.36 -27.42
N ALA A 119 11.38 -15.20 -27.80
CA ALA A 119 10.70 -16.15 -28.69
C ALA A 119 10.99 -15.82 -30.16
N ASP A 120 11.43 -16.81 -30.92
CA ASP A 120 11.59 -16.66 -32.36
C ASP A 120 10.25 -16.67 -33.11
N ILE A 121 10.29 -16.51 -34.44
CA ILE A 121 9.09 -16.51 -35.29
C ILE A 121 8.26 -17.82 -35.23
N ASN A 122 8.86 -18.91 -34.77
CA ASN A 122 8.21 -20.21 -34.61
C ASN A 122 7.69 -20.41 -33.17
N GLY A 123 7.95 -19.47 -32.26
CA GLY A 123 7.64 -19.57 -30.84
C GLY A 123 8.67 -20.36 -30.03
N ASP A 124 9.82 -20.71 -30.63
CA ASP A 124 10.90 -21.39 -29.92
C ASP A 124 11.70 -20.36 -29.11
N ILE A 125 11.96 -20.68 -27.84
CA ILE A 125 12.72 -19.79 -26.95
C ILE A 125 14.22 -19.87 -27.26
N SER A 126 14.84 -18.71 -27.45
CA SER A 126 16.23 -18.55 -27.85
C SER A 126 17.04 -17.73 -26.84
N LEU A 127 18.37 -17.91 -26.88
CA LEU A 127 19.32 -17.18 -26.04
C LEU A 127 19.49 -15.76 -26.57
N ALA A 128 19.22 -14.76 -25.73
CA ALA A 128 19.34 -13.35 -26.08
C ALA A 128 19.79 -12.49 -24.89
N ASP A 129 20.30 -11.29 -25.18
CA ASP A 129 20.57 -10.27 -24.17
C ASP A 129 19.28 -9.90 -23.44
N PHE A 130 19.34 -9.82 -22.11
CA PHE A 130 18.24 -9.31 -21.32
C PHE A 130 18.62 -7.90 -20.82
N TYR A 131 17.88 -6.90 -21.28
CA TYR A 131 18.16 -5.50 -20.97
C TYR A 131 17.75 -5.13 -19.53
N GLY A 132 18.37 -4.08 -19.00
CA GLY A 132 17.93 -3.47 -17.75
C GLY A 132 16.43 -3.17 -17.78
N ASP A 133 15.77 -3.36 -16.66
CA ASP A 133 14.32 -3.17 -16.56
C ASP A 133 14.00 -2.66 -15.17
N SER A 134 14.04 -1.33 -15.04
CA SER A 134 13.82 -0.63 -13.80
C SER A 134 12.34 -0.53 -13.48
N GLY A 135 11.89 -1.36 -12.55
CA GLY A 135 10.47 -1.41 -12.14
C GLY A 135 10.20 -0.81 -10.76
N LYS A 136 9.04 -0.16 -10.62
CA LYS A 136 8.42 0.25 -9.33
C LYS A 136 9.34 1.11 -8.43
N PRO A 137 9.55 2.40 -8.75
CA PRO A 137 10.32 3.28 -7.90
C PRO A 137 9.66 3.50 -6.53
N ASN A 138 10.46 3.45 -5.47
CA ASN A 138 10.07 3.82 -4.12
C ASN A 138 10.82 5.09 -3.70
N ILE A 139 10.11 6.21 -3.64
CA ILE A 139 10.67 7.52 -3.27
C ILE A 139 10.42 7.84 -1.79
N PHE A 140 11.45 8.36 -1.12
CA PHE A 140 11.34 8.96 0.21
C PHE A 140 12.09 10.30 0.25
N ALA A 141 11.56 11.26 1.00
CA ALA A 141 12.13 12.59 1.15
C ALA A 141 12.21 12.95 2.64
N ALA A 142 13.36 13.47 3.09
CA ALA A 142 13.57 13.93 4.45
C ALA A 142 14.61 15.04 4.51
N GLY A 143 14.29 16.14 5.21
CA GLY A 143 15.21 17.25 5.41
C GLY A 143 15.65 17.97 4.12
N GLY A 144 14.84 17.90 3.05
CA GLY A 144 15.17 18.46 1.73
C GLY A 144 16.01 17.53 0.84
N HIS A 145 16.35 16.33 1.32
CA HIS A 145 17.07 15.31 0.55
C HIS A 145 16.11 14.22 0.08
N VAL A 146 16.41 13.59 -1.04
CA VAL A 146 15.55 12.57 -1.66
C VAL A 146 16.37 11.33 -2.01
N ALA A 147 15.78 10.16 -1.80
CA ALA A 147 16.27 8.91 -2.36
C ALA A 147 15.14 8.13 -3.03
N VAL A 148 15.50 7.42 -4.10
CA VAL A 148 14.62 6.55 -4.88
C VAL A 148 15.29 5.18 -4.96
N THR A 149 14.56 4.11 -4.63
CA THR A 149 15.04 2.73 -4.78
C THR A 149 14.18 1.97 -5.77
N TRP A 150 14.77 1.03 -6.50
CA TRP A 150 14.07 0.14 -7.43
C TRP A 150 14.77 -1.21 -7.52
N ALA A 151 14.13 -2.16 -8.21
CA ALA A 151 14.77 -3.42 -8.61
C ALA A 151 14.99 -3.38 -10.12
N ASP A 152 16.15 -3.86 -10.57
CA ASP A 152 16.59 -3.79 -11.96
C ASP A 152 17.13 -5.15 -12.43
N LYS A 153 16.99 -5.46 -13.72
CA LYS A 153 17.56 -6.64 -14.37
C LYS A 153 19.02 -6.45 -14.79
N TYR A 154 19.50 -5.21 -14.86
CA TYR A 154 20.91 -4.91 -15.07
C TYR A 154 21.69 -5.02 -13.73
N CYS A 155 22.56 -6.00 -13.65
CA CYS A 155 23.31 -6.42 -12.46
C CYS A 155 24.79 -6.63 -12.82
N PRO A 156 25.55 -5.59 -13.15
CA PRO A 156 26.95 -5.73 -13.54
C PRO A 156 27.80 -6.29 -12.39
N ALA A 157 28.98 -6.80 -12.74
CA ALA A 157 29.93 -7.32 -11.78
C ALA A 157 30.55 -6.18 -10.93
N VAL A 158 31.12 -6.53 -9.78
CA VAL A 158 31.75 -5.56 -8.87
C VAL A 158 32.87 -4.79 -9.56
N GLY A 159 32.89 -3.47 -9.39
CA GLY A 159 33.98 -2.63 -9.87
C GLY A 159 33.86 -2.19 -11.33
N VAL A 160 32.77 -2.59 -12.00
CA VAL A 160 32.34 -1.95 -13.24
C VAL A 160 31.92 -0.51 -12.93
N ASP A 161 32.50 0.46 -13.63
CA ASP A 161 32.13 1.87 -13.48
C ASP A 161 30.91 2.18 -14.35
N GLU A 162 29.72 2.10 -13.74
CA GLU A 162 28.42 2.38 -14.39
C GLU A 162 28.30 3.75 -15.08
N THR A 163 29.21 4.69 -14.79
CA THR A 163 29.18 6.04 -15.35
C THR A 163 29.99 6.19 -16.65
N SER A 164 30.78 5.17 -17.03
CA SER A 164 31.64 5.20 -18.22
C SER A 164 31.36 4.08 -19.23
N LEU A 165 30.18 3.46 -19.15
CA LEU A 165 29.81 2.30 -19.95
C LEU A 165 29.22 2.69 -21.30
N ASP A 166 29.56 1.89 -22.32
CA ASP A 166 29.05 2.00 -23.68
C ASP A 166 27.77 1.17 -23.80
N ASP A 167 26.66 1.77 -24.20
CA ASP A 167 25.37 1.10 -24.39
C ASP A 167 25.46 -0.08 -25.37
N ASP A 168 26.46 -0.10 -26.26
CA ASP A 168 26.67 -1.16 -27.25
C ASP A 168 27.53 -2.33 -26.74
N ILE A 169 28.12 -2.25 -25.53
CA ILE A 169 29.02 -3.27 -24.97
C ILE A 169 28.42 -3.91 -23.72
N PRO A 170 28.17 -5.24 -23.71
CA PRO A 170 27.65 -5.93 -22.53
C PRO A 170 28.61 -5.97 -21.32
N ASP A 171 28.06 -5.75 -20.12
CA ASP A 171 28.78 -5.84 -18.84
C ASP A 171 28.44 -7.15 -18.11
N TYR A 172 28.72 -8.27 -18.77
CA TYR A 172 28.27 -9.58 -18.27
C TYR A 172 28.75 -9.87 -16.85
N ASN A 173 27.78 -10.17 -15.98
CA ASN A 173 27.99 -10.71 -14.65
C ASN A 173 27.60 -12.18 -14.65
N TYR A 174 28.60 -13.05 -14.75
CA TYR A 174 28.39 -14.50 -14.79
C TYR A 174 27.82 -15.06 -13.48
N HIS A 175 27.83 -14.28 -12.39
CA HIS A 175 27.25 -14.66 -11.12
C HIS A 175 25.79 -14.22 -10.95
N GLN A 176 25.26 -13.41 -11.88
CA GLN A 176 23.83 -13.14 -11.93
C GLN A 176 23.09 -14.43 -12.25
N GLY A 177 22.18 -14.83 -11.35
CA GLY A 177 21.33 -16.01 -11.51
C GLY A 177 20.17 -15.76 -12.48
N ALA A 178 19.38 -16.80 -12.74
CA ALA A 178 18.16 -16.73 -13.52
C ALA A 178 17.19 -17.83 -13.08
N ALA A 179 15.88 -17.60 -13.28
CA ALA A 179 14.83 -18.57 -13.01
C ALA A 179 14.09 -18.94 -14.29
N THR A 180 13.75 -20.23 -14.42
CA THR A 180 12.99 -20.77 -15.54
C THR A 180 11.52 -20.91 -15.17
N TYR A 181 10.64 -20.42 -16.04
CA TYR A 181 9.19 -20.37 -15.83
C TYR A 181 8.49 -21.30 -16.83
N LEU A 182 8.20 -22.54 -16.39
CA LEU A 182 7.52 -23.54 -17.22
C LEU A 182 6.10 -23.10 -17.63
N ASP A 183 5.46 -22.28 -16.80
CA ASP A 183 4.15 -21.68 -17.05
C ASP A 183 4.22 -20.44 -17.96
N ARG A 184 5.41 -20.09 -18.48
CA ARG A 184 5.67 -19.00 -19.41
C ARG A 184 6.53 -19.47 -20.57
N GLU A 185 6.06 -20.49 -21.28
CA GLU A 185 6.74 -21.06 -22.47
C GLU A 185 8.14 -21.64 -22.18
N GLY A 186 8.50 -21.82 -20.90
CA GLY A 186 9.84 -22.22 -20.51
C GLY A 186 10.87 -21.09 -20.53
N ARG A 187 10.45 -19.82 -20.59
CA ARG A 187 11.34 -18.66 -20.55
C ARG A 187 12.16 -18.62 -19.26
N GLN A 188 13.42 -18.28 -19.39
CA GLN A 188 14.37 -18.07 -18.31
C GLN A 188 14.65 -16.58 -18.16
N LEU A 189 14.35 -16.01 -17.00
CA LEU A 189 14.54 -14.57 -16.74
C LEU A 189 15.67 -14.35 -15.71
N PRO A 190 16.57 -13.36 -15.92
CA PRO A 190 17.62 -13.04 -14.96
C PRO A 190 17.08 -12.61 -13.60
N PHE A 191 17.86 -12.83 -12.55
CA PHE A 191 17.61 -12.28 -11.22
C PHE A 191 17.83 -10.77 -11.22
N SER A 192 17.10 -10.08 -10.35
CA SER A 192 17.13 -8.62 -10.24
C SER A 192 18.09 -8.15 -9.14
N CYS A 193 18.61 -6.94 -9.27
CA CYS A 193 19.42 -6.23 -8.27
C CYS A 193 18.64 -5.09 -7.65
N THR A 194 18.94 -4.78 -6.39
CA THR A 194 18.41 -3.56 -5.74
C THR A 194 19.33 -2.39 -6.07
N TYR A 195 18.75 -1.27 -6.49
CA TYR A 195 19.45 -0.01 -6.70
C TYR A 195 18.88 1.10 -5.80
N ILE A 196 19.72 2.10 -5.56
CA ILE A 196 19.34 3.39 -4.99
C ILE A 196 19.94 4.53 -5.80
N ALA A 197 19.16 5.59 -6.03
CA ALA A 197 19.68 6.90 -6.42
C ALA A 197 19.24 7.96 -5.42
N TYR A 198 20.12 8.91 -5.11
CA TYR A 198 19.84 9.94 -4.11
C TYR A 198 20.47 11.29 -4.47
N THR A 199 19.83 12.35 -3.99
CA THR A 199 20.25 13.75 -4.20
C THR A 199 20.09 14.58 -2.94
N LYS A 200 20.97 15.57 -2.79
CA LYS A 200 20.90 16.58 -1.73
C LYS A 200 20.15 17.85 -2.13
N ASN A 201 19.95 18.07 -3.43
CA ASN A 201 19.37 19.30 -3.96
C ASN A 201 18.50 19.02 -5.18
N PRO A 202 17.37 18.31 -5.03
CA PRO A 202 16.46 18.03 -6.14
C PRO A 202 15.88 19.30 -6.77
N SER A 203 15.81 20.38 -5.96
CA SER A 203 15.24 21.68 -6.28
C SER A 203 16.20 22.64 -7.01
N ALA A 204 17.34 22.13 -7.51
CA ALA A 204 18.32 22.93 -8.22
C ALA A 204 17.72 23.59 -9.47
N VAL A 205 18.23 24.77 -9.82
CA VAL A 205 17.82 25.54 -11.00
C VAL A 205 19.03 25.84 -11.88
N ASP A 206 18.79 26.06 -13.17
CA ASP A 206 19.81 26.52 -14.12
C ASP A 206 20.03 28.04 -14.04
N ALA A 207 20.73 28.60 -15.03
CA ALA A 207 21.03 30.02 -15.11
C ALA A 207 19.80 30.91 -15.38
N ASP A 208 18.75 30.35 -15.97
CA ASP A 208 17.50 31.03 -16.31
C ASP A 208 16.46 30.90 -15.19
N GLY A 209 16.74 30.06 -14.19
CA GLY A 209 15.88 29.83 -13.03
C GLY A 209 14.96 28.62 -13.17
N GLU A 210 15.11 27.85 -14.25
CA GLU A 210 14.30 26.67 -14.54
C GLU A 210 14.78 25.47 -13.70
N PRO A 211 13.86 24.65 -13.15
CA PRO A 211 14.23 23.50 -12.35
C PRO A 211 14.95 22.43 -13.17
N THR A 212 16.08 21.94 -12.66
CA THR A 212 16.94 20.94 -13.33
C THR A 212 16.81 19.53 -12.77
N GLY A 213 16.11 19.35 -11.65
CA GLY A 213 16.00 18.05 -10.96
C GLY A 213 17.23 17.67 -10.12
N GLY A 214 18.28 18.50 -10.11
CA GLY A 214 19.47 18.31 -9.28
C GLY A 214 20.44 17.23 -9.75
N THR A 215 21.56 17.09 -9.02
CA THR A 215 22.56 16.03 -9.28
C THR A 215 22.25 14.80 -8.45
N TRP A 216 22.25 13.63 -9.09
CA TRP A 216 21.96 12.34 -8.47
C TRP A 216 23.22 11.47 -8.41
N LYS A 217 23.35 10.71 -7.33
CA LYS A 217 24.31 9.62 -7.21
C LYS A 217 23.54 8.30 -7.16
N ARG A 218 23.94 7.34 -8.00
CA ARG A 218 23.35 6.00 -8.12
C ARG A 218 24.31 4.96 -7.54
N GLU A 219 23.77 3.94 -6.89
CA GLU A 219 24.52 2.80 -6.33
C GLU A 219 23.72 1.49 -6.47
N GLN A 220 24.42 0.44 -6.91
CA GLN A 220 23.96 -0.94 -6.85
C GLN A 220 24.15 -1.50 -5.42
N LEU A 221 23.10 -2.08 -4.85
CA LEU A 221 23.08 -2.61 -3.47
C LEU A 221 23.12 -4.16 -3.42
N SER A 222 22.88 -4.84 -4.54
CA SER A 222 23.01 -6.30 -4.68
C SER A 222 23.42 -6.70 -6.09
N PHE A 223 23.87 -7.95 -6.32
CA PHE A 223 24.48 -8.39 -7.59
C PHE A 223 23.75 -9.51 -8.33
N GLY A 224 22.50 -9.77 -7.97
CA GLY A 224 21.68 -10.73 -8.71
C GLY A 224 22.12 -12.19 -8.53
N GLU A 225 22.96 -12.50 -7.54
CA GLU A 225 23.19 -13.87 -7.07
C GLU A 225 21.89 -14.47 -6.49
N ARG A 226 20.99 -13.60 -6.03
CA ARG A 226 19.65 -13.86 -5.52
C ARG A 226 18.70 -12.80 -6.10
N ASP A 227 17.45 -13.14 -6.36
CA ASP A 227 16.52 -12.27 -7.06
C ASP A 227 15.89 -11.24 -6.12
N ALA A 228 16.26 -9.96 -6.30
CA ALA A 228 15.83 -8.87 -5.43
C ALA A 228 14.40 -8.38 -5.75
N LYS A 229 13.63 -8.07 -4.69
CA LYS A 229 12.30 -7.44 -4.81
C LYS A 229 11.94 -6.64 -3.57
N GLN A 230 10.81 -5.93 -3.63
CA GLN A 230 10.18 -5.27 -2.47
C GLN A 230 11.13 -4.39 -1.65
N ASN A 231 11.86 -3.49 -2.34
CA ASN A 231 12.71 -2.50 -1.68
C ASN A 231 11.89 -1.35 -1.08
N VAL A 232 12.35 -0.77 0.04
CA VAL A 232 11.72 0.38 0.69
C VAL A 232 12.80 1.27 1.33
N PRO A 233 12.87 2.58 0.99
CA PRO A 233 13.72 3.54 1.70
C PRO A 233 12.94 4.28 2.79
N ARG A 234 13.62 4.61 3.90
CA ARG A 234 13.14 5.53 4.94
C ARG A 234 14.27 6.41 5.45
N ALA A 235 13.87 7.51 6.09
CA ALA A 235 14.80 8.42 6.74
C ALA A 235 14.12 9.17 7.88
N THR A 236 14.92 9.63 8.84
CA THR A 236 14.46 10.57 9.85
C THR A 236 15.57 11.54 10.27
N GLY A 237 15.18 12.76 10.60
CA GLY A 237 16.07 13.70 11.27
C GLY A 237 16.32 13.28 12.72
N TYR A 238 17.54 13.46 13.22
CA TYR A 238 17.88 13.23 14.62
C TYR A 238 18.97 14.21 15.10
N SER A 239 19.30 14.17 16.39
CA SER A 239 20.26 15.10 17.01
C SER A 239 19.84 16.57 16.77
N ASN A 240 18.61 16.92 17.17
CA ASN A 240 18.01 18.24 16.92
C ASN A 240 18.03 18.63 15.43
N SER A 241 17.68 17.67 14.56
CA SER A 241 17.66 17.84 13.11
C SER A 241 19.00 18.21 12.47
N THR A 242 20.13 18.10 13.18
CA THR A 242 21.48 18.35 12.63
C THR A 242 21.95 17.21 11.72
N LYS A 243 21.40 16.00 11.91
CA LYS A 243 21.69 14.83 11.09
C LYS A 243 20.42 14.26 10.47
N VAL A 244 20.55 13.57 9.34
CA VAL A 244 19.45 12.81 8.71
C VAL A 244 19.94 11.40 8.43
N ALA A 245 19.46 10.45 9.23
CA ALA A 245 19.73 9.02 9.04
C ALA A 245 18.84 8.49 7.91
N TRP A 246 19.37 7.58 7.09
CA TRP A 246 18.60 6.85 6.09
C TRP A 246 18.85 5.36 6.20
N ASN A 247 17.85 4.59 5.80
CA ASN A 247 17.98 3.15 5.63
C ASN A 247 17.14 2.64 4.46
N VAL A 248 17.52 1.46 3.99
CA VAL A 248 16.84 0.73 2.92
C VAL A 248 16.71 -0.72 3.35
N VAL A 249 15.56 -1.32 3.07
CA VAL A 249 15.33 -2.75 3.20
C VAL A 249 14.92 -3.32 1.85
N TRP A 250 15.24 -4.57 1.57
CA TRP A 250 14.71 -5.33 0.43
C TRP A 250 14.66 -6.82 0.75
N GLN A 251 13.97 -7.60 -0.08
CA GLN A 251 14.00 -9.06 0.00
C GLN A 251 14.85 -9.60 -1.15
N GLU A 252 15.50 -10.75 -0.94
CA GLU A 252 16.12 -11.52 -2.00
C GLU A 252 15.72 -12.98 -1.94
N ASP A 253 15.42 -13.57 -3.09
CA ASP A 253 15.03 -14.96 -3.25
C ASP A 253 16.18 -15.77 -3.89
N PRO A 254 16.69 -16.85 -3.25
CA PRO A 254 17.84 -17.58 -3.75
C PRO A 254 17.56 -18.39 -5.03
N ALA A 255 16.30 -18.65 -5.37
CA ALA A 255 15.93 -19.44 -6.54
C ALA A 255 15.03 -18.68 -7.53
N GLY A 256 14.93 -17.36 -7.39
CA GLY A 256 14.15 -16.50 -8.27
C GLY A 256 12.72 -16.30 -7.83
N LEU A 257 12.07 -15.26 -8.36
CA LEU A 257 10.67 -14.97 -8.03
C LEU A 257 9.75 -16.16 -8.35
N LYS A 258 8.92 -16.56 -7.37
CA LYS A 258 7.83 -17.52 -7.65
C LYS A 258 6.65 -16.84 -8.31
N THR A 259 6.05 -17.51 -9.29
CA THR A 259 4.71 -17.18 -9.78
C THR A 259 3.67 -17.59 -8.73
N GLY A 260 2.67 -16.73 -8.52
CA GLY A 260 1.56 -17.03 -7.62
C GLY A 260 0.51 -17.91 -8.29
N SER A 261 -0.09 -18.83 -7.53
CA SER A 261 -1.38 -19.42 -7.87
C SER A 261 -2.48 -18.40 -7.57
N ALA A 262 -3.23 -18.01 -8.60
CA ALA A 262 -4.23 -16.94 -8.67
C ALA A 262 -5.05 -16.71 -7.38
N ASP A 263 -5.06 -15.46 -6.89
CA ASP A 263 -6.21 -14.67 -6.42
C ASP A 263 -5.76 -13.48 -5.54
N GLY A 264 -5.60 -12.32 -6.17
CA GLY A 264 -5.53 -11.00 -5.53
C GLY A 264 -4.29 -10.19 -5.95
N PRO A 265 -4.00 -9.03 -5.31
CA PRO A 265 -2.87 -8.16 -5.68
C PRO A 265 -1.46 -8.77 -5.49
N GLY A 266 -1.38 -10.08 -5.21
CA GLY A 266 -0.17 -10.90 -5.28
C GLY A 266 -0.06 -11.74 -6.56
N ASP A 267 -1.00 -11.61 -7.51
CA ASP A 267 -0.99 -12.34 -8.78
C ASP A 267 0.24 -11.99 -9.62
N GLY A 268 0.81 -13.03 -10.23
CA GLY A 268 2.11 -12.98 -10.89
C GLY A 268 3.29 -12.88 -9.93
N ALA A 269 4.49 -12.66 -10.48
CA ALA A 269 5.76 -12.63 -9.77
C ALA A 269 5.95 -11.38 -8.88
N SER A 270 5.05 -11.20 -7.92
CA SER A 270 4.96 -10.05 -7.03
C SER A 270 5.94 -10.12 -5.86
N GLY A 271 6.65 -11.23 -5.67
CA GLY A 271 7.50 -11.48 -4.50
C GLY A 271 6.70 -11.75 -3.22
N ALA A 272 5.40 -12.03 -3.33
CA ALA A 272 4.56 -12.45 -2.20
C ALA A 272 4.83 -13.91 -1.83
N ASN A 273 4.83 -14.79 -2.83
CA ASN A 273 5.26 -16.16 -2.67
C ASN A 273 6.75 -16.20 -2.96
N VAL A 274 7.49 -16.93 -2.14
CA VAL A 274 8.95 -16.96 -2.19
C VAL A 274 9.46 -18.40 -2.06
N ASN A 275 10.68 -18.64 -2.51
CA ASN A 275 11.37 -19.88 -2.23
C ASN A 275 11.82 -19.95 -0.79
N LYS A 276 12.11 -21.17 -0.36
CA LYS A 276 12.76 -21.39 0.91
C LYS A 276 14.17 -20.83 0.88
N GLY A 277 14.61 -20.28 2.00
CA GLY A 277 15.84 -19.51 2.08
C GLY A 277 15.71 -18.05 1.67
N THR A 278 14.53 -17.53 1.32
CA THR A 278 14.39 -16.09 1.00
C THR A 278 14.63 -15.23 2.25
N ASP A 279 15.39 -14.15 2.10
CA ASP A 279 15.82 -13.32 3.22
C ASP A 279 15.64 -11.82 2.99
N ILE A 280 15.61 -11.10 4.11
CA ILE A 280 15.53 -9.64 4.17
C ILE A 280 16.92 -9.05 4.38
N TRP A 281 17.23 -8.04 3.58
CA TRP A 281 18.49 -7.32 3.58
C TRP A 281 18.28 -5.87 3.94
N TYR A 282 19.32 -5.23 4.46
CA TYR A 282 19.27 -3.89 5.01
C TYR A 282 20.56 -3.13 4.73
N THR A 283 20.46 -1.84 4.52
CA THR A 283 21.61 -0.92 4.59
C THR A 283 21.19 0.40 5.22
N TYR A 284 22.18 1.19 5.66
CA TYR A 284 21.97 2.50 6.27
C TYR A 284 23.08 3.48 5.94
N ILE A 285 22.78 4.77 6.11
CA ILE A 285 23.77 5.85 6.22
C ILE A 285 23.47 6.66 7.48
N GLU A 286 24.51 7.02 8.23
CA GLU A 286 24.36 7.76 9.48
C GLU A 286 23.87 9.18 9.28
N ASP A 287 24.40 9.88 8.28
CA ASP A 287 24.06 11.26 8.04
C ASP A 287 24.16 11.66 6.57
N MET A 288 23.02 11.98 5.97
CA MET A 288 22.92 12.54 4.62
C MET A 288 23.28 14.03 4.58
N LYS A 289 23.35 14.75 5.71
CA LYS A 289 23.64 16.20 5.73
C LYS A 289 25.13 16.49 5.60
N ALA A 290 25.96 16.02 6.52
CA ALA A 290 27.34 16.49 6.65
C ALA A 290 28.35 16.11 5.53
N PRO A 291 28.39 14.87 5.00
CA PRO A 291 29.39 14.48 3.99
C PRO A 291 29.17 15.19 2.64
N ALA A 292 30.12 15.17 1.70
CA ALA A 292 29.79 15.52 0.31
C ALA A 292 28.91 14.41 -0.30
N LEU A 293 28.12 14.71 -1.34
CA LEU A 293 27.30 13.68 -2.03
C LEU A 293 28.16 12.49 -2.50
N ALA A 294 29.37 12.77 -3.00
CA ALA A 294 30.30 11.75 -3.47
C ALA A 294 30.78 10.81 -2.35
N ASP A 295 30.84 11.27 -1.10
CA ASP A 295 31.38 10.54 0.05
C ASP A 295 30.35 9.61 0.73
N ILE A 296 29.07 9.74 0.40
CA ILE A 296 28.01 8.87 0.91
C ILE A 296 28.12 7.50 0.20
N ASN A 297 27.93 6.39 0.92
CA ASN A 297 27.95 5.06 0.31
C ASN A 297 27.02 4.12 1.08
N PHE A 298 25.86 3.80 0.51
CA PHE A 298 24.93 2.82 1.05
C PHE A 298 25.45 1.39 0.89
N ALA A 299 26.11 1.08 -0.23
CA ALA A 299 26.66 -0.26 -0.45
C ALA A 299 27.69 -0.67 0.63
N ALA A 300 28.31 0.29 1.32
CA ALA A 300 29.27 0.03 2.40
C ALA A 300 28.69 -0.63 3.66
N ASN A 301 27.37 -0.55 3.88
CA ASN A 301 26.71 -0.97 5.13
C ASN A 301 25.64 -2.06 4.90
N VAL A 302 25.70 -2.78 3.78
CA VAL A 302 24.77 -3.87 3.49
C VAL A 302 24.92 -5.01 4.49
N SER A 303 23.81 -5.43 5.10
CA SER A 303 23.71 -6.53 6.05
C SER A 303 22.46 -7.37 5.78
N ARG A 304 22.55 -8.67 6.07
CA ARG A 304 21.44 -9.62 6.00
C ARG A 304 20.74 -9.66 7.35
N VAL A 305 19.47 -9.26 7.42
CA VAL A 305 18.69 -9.13 8.67
C VAL A 305 18.14 -10.48 9.13
N THR A 306 17.66 -11.30 8.20
CA THR A 306 17.10 -12.62 8.50
C THR A 306 18.06 -13.74 8.12
N ASN A 307 17.75 -14.96 8.55
CA ASN A 307 18.56 -16.12 8.20
C ASN A 307 17.74 -17.36 7.88
N ASN A 308 17.11 -17.39 6.71
CA ASN A 308 16.34 -18.57 6.31
C ASN A 308 17.20 -19.64 5.62
N PHE A 309 18.53 -19.50 5.62
CA PHE A 309 19.46 -20.47 5.05
C PHE A 309 19.74 -21.64 6.00
N LYS A 310 19.64 -22.87 5.47
CA LYS A 310 20.03 -24.10 6.16
C LYS A 310 21.16 -24.85 5.45
N LYS A 311 21.06 -24.96 4.13
CA LYS A 311 21.98 -25.74 3.29
C LYS A 311 21.98 -25.19 1.88
N PHE A 312 22.95 -25.60 1.09
CA PHE A 312 22.93 -25.36 -0.34
C PHE A 312 22.16 -26.49 -1.05
N LYS A 313 21.38 -26.13 -2.08
CA LYS A 313 20.72 -27.08 -3.00
C LYS A 313 21.39 -27.03 -4.38
N LYS A 314 21.23 -28.11 -5.15
CA LYS A 314 21.48 -28.09 -6.59
C LYS A 314 20.54 -27.11 -7.28
N ARG A 315 20.97 -26.48 -8.38
CA ARG A 315 20.07 -25.70 -9.24
C ARG A 315 19.20 -26.66 -10.07
N GLU A 316 17.95 -26.30 -10.32
CA GLU A 316 17.01 -27.14 -11.09
C GLU A 316 17.48 -27.25 -12.54
N GLY A 317 17.81 -28.47 -12.99
CA GLY A 317 18.45 -28.75 -14.29
C GLY A 317 19.82 -29.46 -14.21
N ASP A 318 20.42 -29.60 -13.02
CA ASP A 318 21.73 -30.27 -12.84
C ASP A 318 21.60 -31.72 -12.33
N ASP A 319 22.02 -32.70 -13.14
CA ASP A 319 21.94 -34.14 -12.81
C ASP A 319 23.04 -34.63 -11.84
N VAL A 320 24.04 -33.81 -11.45
CA VAL A 320 25.18 -34.26 -10.62
C VAL A 320 25.46 -33.29 -9.46
N VAL A 321 25.77 -33.82 -8.25
CA VAL A 321 26.37 -33.02 -7.16
C VAL A 321 27.86 -32.86 -7.51
N THR A 322 28.20 -31.82 -8.26
CA THR A 322 29.58 -31.38 -8.39
C THR A 322 29.62 -29.89 -8.11
N GLU A 323 30.69 -29.40 -7.48
CA GLU A 323 30.97 -27.97 -7.35
C GLU A 323 30.68 -27.29 -8.70
N LEU A 324 29.64 -26.46 -8.73
CA LEU A 324 29.18 -25.79 -9.94
C LEU A 324 30.13 -24.64 -10.27
N THR A 325 31.38 -24.94 -10.60
CA THR A 325 32.32 -23.98 -11.21
C THR A 325 31.61 -23.22 -12.34
N GLY A 326 31.98 -21.96 -12.58
CA GLY A 326 31.30 -20.98 -13.46
C GLY A 326 31.07 -21.37 -14.94
N LYS A 327 31.14 -22.64 -15.30
CA LYS A 327 30.97 -23.21 -16.66
C LYS A 327 29.51 -23.46 -17.10
N LEU A 328 28.50 -23.22 -16.25
CA LEU A 328 27.09 -23.42 -16.63
C LEU A 328 26.43 -22.20 -17.28
N ASP A 329 27.08 -21.04 -17.27
CA ASP A 329 26.70 -20.00 -18.23
C ASP A 329 27.07 -20.50 -19.64
N PRO A 330 26.12 -20.59 -20.59
CA PRO A 330 26.38 -21.10 -21.95
C PRO A 330 27.54 -20.36 -22.65
N ILE A 331 27.78 -19.11 -22.27
CA ILE A 331 28.89 -18.28 -22.76
C ILE A 331 30.19 -18.64 -22.06
N CYS A 332 30.17 -18.86 -20.73
CA CYS A 332 31.36 -19.29 -19.99
C CYS A 332 31.82 -20.71 -20.33
N ALA A 333 30.91 -21.58 -20.78
CA ALA A 333 31.27 -22.88 -21.35
C ALA A 333 32.13 -22.74 -22.63
N ALA A 334 31.96 -21.64 -23.36
CA ALA A 334 32.64 -21.35 -24.62
C ALA A 334 33.83 -20.37 -24.50
N ASN A 335 33.94 -19.62 -23.40
CA ASN A 335 34.97 -18.61 -23.17
C ASN A 335 36.05 -19.09 -22.16
N PRO A 336 37.31 -19.31 -22.57
CA PRO A 336 38.38 -19.71 -21.65
C PRO A 336 38.76 -18.65 -20.61
N ASP A 337 38.31 -17.39 -20.73
CA ASP A 337 38.56 -16.32 -19.76
C ASP A 337 37.52 -16.29 -18.62
N CYS A 338 36.44 -17.08 -18.71
CA CYS A 338 35.39 -17.24 -17.69
C CYS A 338 35.82 -18.13 -16.49
N VAL A 339 37.13 -18.21 -16.18
CA VAL A 339 37.65 -19.10 -15.14
C VAL A 339 37.43 -18.49 -13.74
N ASP A 340 36.18 -18.25 -13.35
CA ASP A 340 35.89 -18.17 -11.92
C ASP A 340 35.73 -19.60 -11.39
N ALA A 341 36.69 -20.01 -10.57
CA ALA A 341 36.73 -21.33 -9.95
C ALA A 341 35.73 -21.46 -8.79
N GLN A 342 35.00 -20.39 -8.44
CA GLN A 342 34.04 -20.43 -7.34
C GLN A 342 32.69 -20.99 -7.80
N PRO A 343 32.14 -22.00 -7.09
CA PRO A 343 30.86 -22.56 -7.45
C PRO A 343 29.69 -21.62 -7.12
N LEU A 344 28.70 -21.50 -8.01
CA LEU A 344 27.45 -20.80 -7.70
C LEU A 344 26.57 -21.68 -6.80
N LEU A 345 26.65 -21.46 -5.50
CA LEU A 345 25.89 -22.20 -4.51
C LEU A 345 24.49 -21.59 -4.34
N VAL A 346 23.44 -22.40 -4.53
CA VAL A 346 22.06 -21.94 -4.33
C VAL A 346 21.64 -22.21 -2.89
N GLU A 347 21.42 -21.16 -2.11
CA GLU A 347 20.91 -21.27 -0.75
C GLU A 347 19.49 -21.88 -0.72
N THR A 348 19.18 -22.67 0.30
CA THR A 348 17.82 -23.12 0.61
C THR A 348 17.63 -23.26 2.12
N GLY A 349 16.39 -23.41 2.55
CA GLY A 349 16.03 -23.64 3.94
C GLY A 349 14.63 -24.22 4.09
N LYS A 350 13.97 -23.88 5.19
CA LYS A 350 12.59 -24.31 5.46
C LYS A 350 11.62 -23.12 5.42
N GLU A 351 12.07 -21.94 5.83
CA GLU A 351 11.31 -20.70 5.85
C GLU A 351 11.67 -19.80 4.66
N GLY A 352 10.90 -18.73 4.46
CA GLY A 352 11.18 -17.70 3.49
C GLY A 352 10.49 -16.40 3.91
N ALA A 353 11.27 -15.34 4.03
CA ALA A 353 10.81 -14.01 4.42
C ALA A 353 10.45 -13.18 3.18
N SER A 354 9.31 -12.49 3.23
CA SER A 354 8.74 -11.79 2.08
C SER A 354 8.04 -10.50 2.49
N ARG A 355 7.96 -9.56 1.56
CA ARG A 355 7.28 -8.26 1.69
C ARG A 355 7.69 -7.48 2.95
N PRO A 356 8.99 -7.17 3.10
CA PRO A 356 9.43 -6.32 4.21
C PRO A 356 8.83 -4.92 4.09
N ASN A 357 8.34 -4.40 5.21
CA ASN A 357 8.00 -3.00 5.41
C ASN A 357 9.02 -2.38 6.35
N LEU A 358 9.39 -1.13 6.07
CA LEU A 358 10.43 -0.40 6.80
C LEU A 358 9.89 0.86 7.47
N GLY A 359 10.34 1.06 8.70
CA GLY A 359 10.13 2.23 9.52
C GLY A 359 11.43 2.68 10.15
N MET A 360 11.56 3.99 10.35
CA MET A 360 12.62 4.57 11.15
C MET A 360 11.97 5.61 12.05
N MET A 361 12.07 5.43 13.36
CA MET A 361 11.40 6.27 14.35
C MET A 361 12.43 6.92 15.26
N GLN A 362 12.29 8.24 15.45
CA GLN A 362 13.14 8.98 16.38
C GLN A 362 12.67 8.74 17.82
N VAL A 363 13.58 8.28 18.68
CA VAL A 363 13.36 8.16 20.12
C VAL A 363 14.10 9.31 20.81
N PRO A 364 13.44 10.12 21.68
CA PRO A 364 14.10 11.21 22.39
C PRO A 364 15.35 10.74 23.15
N GLY A 365 16.46 11.47 22.99
CA GLY A 365 17.73 11.15 23.64
C GLY A 365 18.50 9.95 23.07
N GLN A 366 17.98 9.29 22.03
CA GLN A 366 18.61 8.12 21.41
C GLN A 366 18.79 8.31 19.89
N LYS A 367 19.64 7.46 19.29
CA LYS A 367 19.66 7.31 17.84
C LYS A 367 18.31 6.75 17.34
N PRO A 368 17.92 7.02 16.09
CA PRO A 368 16.72 6.43 15.50
C PRO A 368 16.67 4.90 15.65
N VAL A 369 15.47 4.39 15.86
CA VAL A 369 15.19 2.95 15.91
C VAL A 369 14.59 2.52 14.57
N THR A 370 15.19 1.50 13.97
CA THR A 370 14.66 0.82 12.79
C THR A 370 13.62 -0.20 13.21
N ILE A 371 12.53 -0.25 12.45
CA ILE A 371 11.49 -1.29 12.54
C ILE A 371 11.37 -1.95 11.17
N ILE A 372 11.47 -3.28 11.14
CA ILE A 372 11.21 -4.08 9.95
C ILE A 372 10.11 -5.07 10.29
N ALA A 373 9.03 -5.09 9.51
CA ALA A 373 7.99 -6.11 9.62
C ALA A 373 7.80 -6.83 8.28
N TYR A 374 7.73 -8.16 8.29
CA TYR A 374 7.63 -8.97 7.08
C TYR A 374 6.75 -10.21 7.29
N GLU A 375 6.37 -10.85 6.19
CA GLU A 375 5.66 -12.13 6.20
C GLU A 375 6.69 -13.27 6.09
N GLU A 376 6.66 -14.25 7.00
CA GLU A 376 7.55 -15.42 6.97
C GLU A 376 6.73 -16.70 6.87
N THR A 377 7.11 -17.61 5.97
CA THR A 377 6.46 -18.92 5.90
C THR A 377 6.75 -19.73 7.16
N LYS A 378 5.76 -20.44 7.71
CA LYS A 378 5.91 -21.27 8.93
C LYS A 378 6.88 -22.46 8.77
N GLY A 379 7.29 -22.75 7.53
CA GLY A 379 8.31 -23.71 7.16
C GLY A 379 7.87 -25.16 7.26
N GLY A 380 6.92 -25.55 6.39
CA GLY A 380 6.63 -26.96 6.15
C GLY A 380 7.70 -27.64 5.27
N GLY A 381 7.42 -28.88 4.85
CA GLY A 381 8.25 -29.59 3.87
C GLY A 381 8.36 -28.84 2.53
N GLU A 382 9.30 -29.25 1.67
CA GLU A 382 9.43 -28.64 0.34
C GLU A 382 8.10 -28.75 -0.43
N GLY A 383 7.56 -27.61 -0.86
CA GLY A 383 6.30 -27.53 -1.62
C GLY A 383 5.01 -27.44 -0.79
N VAL A 384 5.06 -27.56 0.54
CA VAL A 384 3.87 -27.46 1.41
C VAL A 384 4.10 -26.38 2.48
N ASP A 385 3.40 -25.25 2.35
CA ASP A 385 3.41 -24.19 3.36
C ASP A 385 2.04 -24.04 4.01
N PHE A 386 1.99 -24.27 5.32
CA PHE A 386 0.78 -24.15 6.15
C PHE A 386 0.44 -22.68 6.51
N GLY A 387 0.74 -21.75 5.61
CA GLY A 387 0.57 -20.31 5.81
C GLY A 387 1.82 -19.60 6.33
N LYS A 388 1.62 -18.34 6.73
CA LYS A 388 2.65 -17.40 7.14
C LYS A 388 2.37 -16.78 8.51
N VAL A 389 3.40 -16.21 9.10
CA VAL A 389 3.31 -15.33 10.26
C VAL A 389 3.84 -13.94 9.94
N VAL A 390 3.38 -12.94 10.69
CA VAL A 390 3.97 -11.60 10.67
C VAL A 390 5.05 -11.52 11.71
N ARG A 391 6.22 -11.09 11.23
CA ARG A 391 7.48 -11.12 11.94
C ARG A 391 8.06 -9.71 12.02
N TYR A 392 8.68 -9.39 13.16
CA TYR A 392 9.05 -8.03 13.54
C TYR A 392 10.50 -7.98 14.07
N HIS A 393 11.28 -7.03 13.55
CA HIS A 393 12.63 -6.69 14.03
C HIS A 393 12.68 -5.25 14.50
N ARG A 394 13.45 -5.02 15.57
CA ARG A 394 13.74 -3.70 16.13
C ARG A 394 15.20 -3.61 16.53
N PHE A 395 15.88 -2.58 16.07
CA PHE A 395 17.26 -2.30 16.43
C PHE A 395 17.59 -0.82 16.21
N THR A 396 18.63 -0.31 16.86
CA THR A 396 19.18 1.03 16.56
C THR A 396 19.62 1.04 15.09
N PHE A 397 19.27 2.07 14.32
CA PHE A 397 19.36 2.01 12.86
C PHE A 397 20.75 1.69 12.28
N ASP A 398 21.81 2.01 13.01
CA ASP A 398 23.23 1.77 12.68
C ASP A 398 23.81 0.49 13.30
N GLN A 399 22.97 -0.29 13.97
CA GLN A 399 23.31 -1.58 14.57
C GLN A 399 22.32 -2.67 14.11
N PRO A 400 22.25 -2.97 12.80
CA PRO A 400 21.49 -4.12 12.34
C PRO A 400 22.02 -5.42 13.00
N PRO A 401 21.17 -6.45 13.16
CA PRO A 401 21.60 -7.77 13.61
C PRO A 401 22.85 -8.23 12.84
N ALA A 402 23.89 -8.63 13.56
CA ALA A 402 25.17 -9.01 12.97
C ALA A 402 25.12 -10.46 12.46
N SER A 403 25.58 -10.70 11.24
CA SER A 403 25.76 -12.07 10.72
C SER A 403 27.04 -12.70 11.27
N TYR A 404 26.93 -13.88 11.89
CA TYR A 404 28.09 -14.74 12.17
C TYR A 404 28.57 -15.53 10.96
N ILE A 405 27.78 -15.56 9.87
CA ILE A 405 28.19 -16.19 8.62
C ILE A 405 28.96 -15.18 7.77
N ASN A 406 30.23 -15.49 7.52
CA ASN A 406 30.98 -14.96 6.39
C ASN A 406 30.67 -15.85 5.18
N VAL A 407 29.47 -15.75 4.59
CA VAL A 407 29.31 -16.35 3.25
C VAL A 407 30.04 -15.39 2.33
N ALA A 408 31.19 -15.82 1.80
CA ALA A 408 31.81 -15.11 0.71
C ALA A 408 30.88 -15.21 -0.51
N PHE A 409 29.90 -14.31 -0.60
CA PHE A 409 29.28 -14.02 -1.88
C PHE A 409 30.42 -13.62 -2.82
N SER A 410 30.39 -14.13 -4.03
CA SER A 410 31.45 -13.93 -5.02
C SER A 410 31.77 -12.44 -5.26
N SER A 411 30.78 -11.60 -4.99
CA SER A 411 30.81 -10.15 -5.10
C SER A 411 31.39 -9.38 -3.90
N GLY A 412 31.73 -10.03 -2.78
CA GLY A 412 32.46 -9.40 -1.68
C GLY A 412 31.77 -8.22 -0.97
N LEU A 413 30.49 -7.95 -1.21
CA LEU A 413 29.73 -6.86 -0.55
C LEU A 413 29.37 -7.16 0.91
N GLN A 414 29.48 -8.40 1.37
CA GLN A 414 29.38 -8.70 2.80
C GLN A 414 30.68 -8.29 3.51
N LYS A 415 30.73 -7.07 4.04
CA LYS A 415 31.57 -6.81 5.22
C LYS A 415 30.76 -7.20 6.45
N GLY A 416 31.04 -8.40 6.96
CA GLY A 416 30.56 -8.84 8.26
C GLY A 416 30.71 -7.71 9.29
N GLY A 417 29.65 -7.53 10.08
CA GLY A 417 29.59 -6.51 11.13
C GLY A 417 30.85 -6.54 12.00
N SER A 418 31.21 -5.36 12.52
CA SER A 418 32.31 -5.12 13.46
C SER A 418 32.55 -6.31 14.41
N SER A 419 33.60 -7.09 14.17
CA SER A 419 34.07 -8.13 15.08
C SER A 419 34.74 -7.47 16.29
N THR A 420 33.96 -7.03 17.28
CA THR A 420 34.48 -6.78 18.64
C THR A 420 34.36 -8.00 19.55
N GLY A 421 33.94 -9.16 19.02
CA GLY A 421 33.91 -10.43 19.73
C GLY A 421 35.13 -11.30 19.44
N ASN A 422 36.02 -11.41 20.43
CA ASN A 422 37.07 -12.43 20.65
C ASN A 422 37.69 -13.16 19.44
N SER A 423 38.95 -12.84 19.17
CA SER A 423 39.81 -13.31 18.07
C SER A 423 40.23 -14.79 18.12
N LYS A 424 39.30 -15.75 18.20
CA LYS A 424 39.65 -17.18 18.26
C LYS A 424 39.19 -18.09 17.11
N ASN A 425 38.36 -17.62 16.17
CA ASN A 425 38.00 -18.41 14.98
C ASN A 425 38.48 -17.74 13.68
N GLN A 426 39.80 -17.54 13.55
CA GLN A 426 40.44 -17.20 12.29
C GLN A 426 40.75 -18.48 11.50
N ASN A 427 39.77 -19.00 10.76
CA ASN A 427 40.04 -19.77 9.54
C ASN A 427 39.46 -18.97 8.37
N GLN A 428 40.25 -18.00 7.90
CA GLN A 428 39.98 -17.27 6.65
C GLN A 428 40.73 -17.96 5.51
N PRO A 429 40.09 -18.25 4.36
CA PRO A 429 40.74 -18.10 3.07
C PRO A 429 40.62 -16.63 2.66
N GLY A 430 41.75 -15.93 2.56
CA GLY A 430 41.80 -14.62 1.90
C GLY A 430 41.69 -13.38 2.78
N SER A 431 42.51 -13.27 3.84
CA SER A 431 42.95 -11.94 4.28
C SER A 431 43.72 -11.30 3.12
N LYS A 432 43.30 -10.10 2.66
CA LYS A 432 44.16 -9.20 1.89
C LYS A 432 45.30 -8.71 2.79
N GLY A 433 46.26 -9.59 3.02
CA GLY A 433 47.58 -9.26 3.52
C GLY A 433 48.28 -8.38 2.51
N ASN A 434 48.78 -7.25 3.00
CA ASN A 434 49.55 -6.26 2.28
C ASN A 434 50.84 -6.92 1.75
N PHE A 435 50.85 -7.43 0.51
CA PHE A 435 52.06 -7.93 -0.12
C PHE A 435 52.89 -6.75 -0.62
N THR A 436 53.88 -6.34 0.16
CA THR A 436 54.99 -5.54 -0.37
C THR A 436 55.71 -6.37 -1.43
N ALA A 437 55.86 -5.81 -2.62
CA ALA A 437 56.56 -6.41 -3.74
C ALA A 437 58.01 -6.77 -3.36
N ASN A 438 58.27 -8.06 -3.10
CA ASN A 438 59.53 -8.77 -3.32
C ASN A 438 59.53 -10.09 -2.53
N GLU A 439 58.95 -11.16 -3.07
CA GLU A 439 59.35 -12.50 -2.67
C GLU A 439 59.11 -13.47 -3.85
N LYS A 440 60.13 -14.27 -4.14
CA LYS A 440 60.26 -15.06 -5.38
C LYS A 440 59.33 -16.26 -5.39
N GLN A 441 58.76 -16.50 -6.57
CA GLN A 441 58.03 -17.70 -6.97
C GLN A 441 58.95 -18.94 -6.85
N ASP A 442 58.60 -19.89 -5.99
CA ASP A 442 59.27 -21.20 -5.94
C ASP A 442 58.60 -22.12 -6.97
N THR A 443 59.38 -22.62 -7.92
CA THR A 443 58.94 -23.48 -9.03
C THR A 443 59.35 -24.92 -8.74
N GLY A 444 58.45 -25.71 -8.16
CA GLY A 444 58.59 -27.17 -8.02
C GLY A 444 57.36 -27.89 -8.60
N PRO A 445 57.52 -29.02 -9.32
CA PRO A 445 56.41 -29.74 -9.92
C PRO A 445 55.76 -30.68 -8.91
N ASP A 446 54.46 -30.54 -8.68
CA ASP A 446 53.69 -31.44 -7.81
C ASP A 446 53.18 -32.66 -8.63
N PRO A 447 53.36 -33.92 -8.18
CA PRO A 447 52.90 -35.09 -8.90
C PRO A 447 51.39 -35.31 -8.66
N GLN A 448 50.68 -35.71 -9.74
CA GLN A 448 49.31 -36.19 -9.68
C GLN A 448 49.14 -37.27 -8.59
N SER A 449 48.42 -36.95 -7.51
CA SER A 449 47.76 -37.95 -6.66
C SER A 449 46.27 -37.98 -7.01
N GLU A 450 45.79 -39.13 -7.44
CA GLU A 450 44.39 -39.51 -7.54
C GLU A 450 43.66 -39.16 -6.22
N TYR A 451 42.60 -38.36 -6.30
CA TYR A 451 41.64 -38.21 -5.21
C TYR A 451 40.73 -39.45 -5.23
N PRO A 452 40.70 -40.28 -4.17
CA PRO A 452 39.76 -41.37 -4.10
C PRO A 452 38.36 -40.82 -3.85
N ASP A 453 37.39 -41.32 -4.61
CA ASP A 453 35.96 -41.13 -4.40
C ASP A 453 35.60 -41.57 -2.98
N THR A 454 35.47 -40.59 -2.09
CA THR A 454 35.05 -40.81 -0.71
C THR A 454 33.89 -39.83 -0.47
N GLU A 455 32.67 -40.38 -0.41
CA GLU A 455 31.55 -39.74 0.27
C GLU A 455 31.99 -39.43 1.71
N GLY A 456 32.50 -38.22 1.93
CA GLY A 456 33.02 -37.79 3.22
C GLY A 456 34.17 -36.80 3.10
N ALA A 457 33.83 -35.51 2.93
CA ALA A 457 34.52 -34.35 3.51
C ALA A 457 34.02 -33.03 2.88
N VAL A 458 32.72 -32.78 2.95
CA VAL A 458 32.19 -31.40 3.13
C VAL A 458 31.28 -31.44 4.36
N SER A 459 31.75 -32.08 5.43
CA SER A 459 31.10 -32.00 6.74
C SER A 459 31.84 -30.96 7.59
N ASP A 460 31.05 -30.12 8.25
CA ASP A 460 31.38 -29.42 9.51
C ASP A 460 31.85 -27.96 9.52
N VAL A 461 31.52 -27.12 8.52
CA VAL A 461 31.61 -25.64 8.69
C VAL A 461 30.43 -24.84 8.09
N TYR A 462 29.26 -25.44 7.91
CA TYR A 462 28.04 -24.68 7.55
C TYR A 462 26.83 -25.24 8.29
N GLN A 463 26.90 -25.25 9.62
CA GLN A 463 25.74 -25.50 10.47
C GLN A 463 24.89 -24.22 10.55
N SER A 464 23.59 -24.37 10.31
CA SER A 464 22.55 -23.34 10.43
C SER A 464 22.72 -22.46 11.68
N PRO A 465 22.94 -21.13 11.56
CA PRO A 465 23.16 -20.26 12.71
C PRO A 465 21.91 -19.86 13.50
N ASP A 466 20.72 -20.40 13.26
CA ASP A 466 19.51 -19.79 13.86
C ASP A 466 19.46 -19.87 15.39
N TRP A 467 20.04 -20.90 16.04
CA TRP A 467 20.17 -20.92 17.50
C TRP A 467 21.39 -20.16 18.01
N GLU A 468 22.46 -20.08 17.21
CA GLU A 468 23.69 -19.33 17.56
C GLU A 468 23.54 -17.82 17.29
N ASP A 469 22.49 -17.41 16.58
CA ASP A 469 22.22 -16.04 16.15
C ASP A 469 20.77 -15.58 16.45
N PRO A 470 20.38 -15.56 17.74
CA PRO A 470 19.02 -15.22 18.16
C PRO A 470 18.59 -13.81 17.74
N ALA A 471 19.53 -12.92 17.43
CA ALA A 471 19.26 -11.55 17.00
C ALA A 471 18.65 -11.48 15.58
N ARG A 472 18.89 -12.48 14.72
CA ARG A 472 18.36 -12.52 13.34
C ARG A 472 17.02 -13.25 13.21
N ILE A 473 16.56 -13.87 14.29
CA ILE A 473 15.23 -14.48 14.31
C ILE A 473 14.25 -13.29 14.30
N GLY A 474 14.06 -12.55 15.41
CA GLY A 474 13.14 -11.41 15.68
C GLY A 474 11.85 -11.86 16.43
N CYS A 475 10.79 -11.06 16.52
CA CYS A 475 9.52 -11.48 17.16
C CYS A 475 8.35 -11.81 16.20
N VAL A 476 7.60 -12.88 16.49
CA VAL A 476 6.29 -13.16 15.86
C VAL A 476 5.22 -12.36 16.59
N ILE A 477 4.42 -11.57 15.86
CA ILE A 477 3.39 -10.70 16.47
C ILE A 477 1.95 -11.07 16.07
N SER A 478 1.79 -11.88 15.03
CA SER A 478 0.52 -12.44 14.58
C SER A 478 0.08 -13.61 15.45
N ASN A 479 -1.17 -14.07 15.26
CA ASN A 479 -1.60 -15.36 15.78
C ASN A 479 -0.86 -16.49 15.03
N PRO A 480 -0.01 -17.30 15.68
CA PRO A 480 0.75 -18.35 15.01
C PRO A 480 -0.12 -19.51 14.50
N ALA A 481 -1.36 -19.65 14.98
CA ALA A 481 -2.31 -20.64 14.48
C ALA A 481 -2.85 -20.25 13.09
N GLU A 482 -2.99 -18.96 12.83
CA GLU A 482 -3.63 -18.42 11.62
C GLU A 482 -2.62 -18.00 10.54
N ASN A 483 -3.13 -17.70 9.34
CA ASN A 483 -2.31 -17.27 8.21
C ASN A 483 -2.26 -15.73 8.12
N ALA A 484 -1.17 -15.15 8.59
CA ALA A 484 -0.97 -13.72 8.62
C ALA A 484 -0.18 -13.21 7.41
N ARG A 485 -0.70 -12.18 6.73
CA ARG A 485 -0.15 -11.66 5.46
C ARG A 485 -0.43 -10.17 5.26
N ARG A 486 0.27 -9.54 4.32
CA ARG A 486 0.15 -8.12 3.94
C ARG A 486 0.39 -7.17 5.12
N VAL A 487 1.39 -7.42 5.96
CA VAL A 487 1.74 -6.50 7.05
C VAL A 487 2.05 -5.11 6.52
N ARG A 488 1.61 -4.09 7.27
CA ARG A 488 1.93 -2.68 7.10
C ARG A 488 1.96 -1.99 8.44
N PHE A 489 2.54 -0.81 8.49
CA PHE A 489 2.42 0.08 9.62
C PHE A 489 2.56 1.54 9.20
N PHE A 490 2.05 2.42 10.04
CA PHE A 490 2.30 3.86 9.95
C PHE A 490 2.77 4.39 11.29
N GLY A 491 3.72 5.32 11.25
CA GLY A 491 4.21 6.04 12.44
C GLY A 491 3.48 7.37 12.61
N ASN A 492 3.46 7.86 13.85
CA ASN A 492 2.94 9.17 14.18
C ASN A 492 3.95 10.25 13.79
N GLN A 493 3.65 10.95 12.69
CA GLN A 493 4.57 11.87 12.02
C GLN A 493 4.39 13.33 12.46
N VAL A 494 4.03 13.60 13.71
CA VAL A 494 3.97 14.97 14.22
C VAL A 494 5.36 15.33 14.76
N ALA A 495 6.09 16.17 14.03
CA ALA A 495 7.44 16.58 14.40
C ALA A 495 7.40 17.48 15.65
N GLY A 496 8.19 17.16 16.68
CA GLY A 496 8.39 18.04 17.84
C GLY A 496 7.19 18.20 18.77
N MET A 497 6.35 17.17 18.90
CA MET A 497 5.08 17.23 19.63
C MET A 497 5.13 18.00 20.94
N ASP A 498 4.34 19.08 20.96
CA ASP A 498 3.62 19.54 22.13
C ASP A 498 2.78 18.37 22.69
N GLU A 499 2.78 18.20 24.01
CA GLU A 499 1.98 17.20 24.72
C GLU A 499 0.47 17.38 24.47
N SER A 500 0.04 18.56 24.00
CA SER A 500 -1.37 18.87 23.71
C SER A 500 -1.99 18.11 22.52
N ILE A 501 -1.19 17.62 21.55
CA ILE A 501 -1.69 17.01 20.29
C ILE A 501 -1.67 15.47 20.30
N ASN A 502 -0.74 14.86 21.05
CA ASN A 502 -0.65 13.40 21.23
C ASN A 502 -0.62 13.10 22.74
N GLN A 503 -1.76 13.29 23.38
CA GLN A 503 -1.90 13.19 24.83
C GLN A 503 -1.77 11.73 25.28
N ASN A 504 -2.08 10.78 24.39
CA ASN A 504 -2.13 9.35 24.69
C ASN A 504 -0.83 8.60 24.33
N GLY A 505 0.21 9.32 23.88
CA GLY A 505 1.55 8.76 23.69
C GLY A 505 1.66 7.74 22.55
N THR A 506 0.73 7.73 21.60
CA THR A 506 0.71 6.76 20.49
C THR A 506 1.83 7.05 19.50
N LYS A 507 2.66 6.05 19.23
CA LYS A 507 3.84 6.19 18.36
C LYS A 507 3.62 5.64 16.97
N TRP A 508 2.90 4.53 16.85
CA TRP A 508 2.69 3.83 15.60
C TRP A 508 1.62 2.77 15.74
N MET A 509 1.16 2.27 14.60
CA MET A 509 0.22 1.16 14.52
C MET A 509 0.68 0.19 13.43
N ILE A 510 0.68 -1.09 13.76
CA ILE A 510 0.99 -2.21 12.85
C ILE A 510 -0.27 -3.03 12.62
N PHE A 511 -0.48 -3.47 11.38
CA PHE A 511 -1.69 -4.15 10.97
C PHE A 511 -1.40 -5.11 9.81
N TRP A 512 -2.20 -6.16 9.70
CA TRP A 512 -2.06 -7.20 8.69
C TRP A 512 -3.40 -7.89 8.44
N LYS A 513 -3.45 -8.75 7.42
CA LYS A 513 -4.60 -9.62 7.13
C LYS A 513 -4.38 -10.98 7.81
N GLU A 514 -5.36 -11.48 8.54
CA GLU A 514 -5.27 -12.70 9.36
C GLU A 514 -6.55 -13.54 9.21
N GLY A 515 -6.40 -14.86 9.10
CA GLY A 515 -7.51 -15.81 8.99
C GLY A 515 -7.05 -17.26 8.83
N ALA A 516 -7.99 -18.20 8.97
CA ALA A 516 -7.71 -19.65 8.99
C ALA A 516 -7.22 -20.23 7.66
N TYR A 517 -7.59 -19.63 6.53
CA TYR A 517 -7.32 -20.18 5.20
C TYR A 517 -5.94 -19.81 4.65
N ASP A 518 -5.32 -20.77 3.97
CA ASP A 518 -4.20 -20.48 3.09
C ASP A 518 -4.69 -19.74 1.84
N LYS A 519 -3.84 -18.86 1.29
CA LYS A 519 -3.96 -18.23 -0.04
C LYS A 519 -5.39 -17.86 -0.51
N GLY A 520 -5.80 -16.62 -0.21
CA GLY A 520 -6.96 -16.00 -0.86
C GLY A 520 -8.31 -16.30 -0.21
N GLY A 521 -8.37 -17.15 0.82
CA GLY A 521 -9.57 -17.31 1.63
C GLY A 521 -9.90 -16.11 2.54
N PRO A 522 -11.11 -16.11 3.13
CA PRO A 522 -11.64 -15.03 3.95
C PRO A 522 -10.69 -14.70 5.10
N SER A 523 -10.59 -13.41 5.41
CA SER A 523 -9.76 -12.94 6.52
C SER A 523 -10.04 -11.49 6.89
N ASP A 524 -9.81 -11.21 8.15
CA ASP A 524 -9.89 -9.90 8.76
C ASP A 524 -8.63 -9.08 8.57
N ILE A 525 -8.77 -7.79 8.84
CA ILE A 525 -7.65 -6.90 9.08
C ILE A 525 -7.52 -6.67 10.58
N VAL A 526 -6.42 -7.16 11.13
CA VAL A 526 -6.11 -7.05 12.55
C VAL A 526 -4.91 -6.14 12.78
N GLY A 527 -4.75 -5.62 13.99
CA GLY A 527 -3.61 -4.76 14.32
C GLY A 527 -3.22 -4.67 15.79
N ARG A 528 -2.13 -3.93 16.03
CA ARG A 528 -1.62 -3.56 17.36
C ARG A 528 -1.11 -2.12 17.33
N ILE A 529 -1.21 -1.44 18.46
CA ILE A 529 -0.82 -0.04 18.63
C ILE A 529 0.36 0.04 19.59
N GLY A 530 1.44 0.72 19.20
CA GLY A 530 2.57 0.98 20.08
C GLY A 530 2.41 2.31 20.81
N LYS A 531 2.33 2.26 22.15
CA LYS A 531 2.16 3.45 23.00
C LYS A 531 3.32 3.60 23.98
N VAL A 532 3.77 4.84 24.17
CA VAL A 532 4.74 5.16 25.24
C VAL A 532 4.04 5.08 26.59
N GLY A 533 4.55 4.22 27.45
CA GLY A 533 4.13 4.12 28.85
C GLY A 533 4.79 5.17 29.75
N THR A 534 4.39 5.20 31.01
CA THR A 534 4.94 6.14 32.02
C THR A 534 6.36 5.80 32.47
N GLU A 535 6.83 4.57 32.19
CA GLU A 535 8.19 4.14 32.52
C GLU A 535 9.17 4.48 31.40
N ALA A 536 10.36 5.00 31.74
CA ALA A 536 11.37 5.44 30.77
C ALA A 536 11.88 4.34 29.82
N VAL A 537 11.67 3.07 30.15
CA VAL A 537 12.04 1.92 29.30
C VAL A 537 10.99 1.60 28.23
N ASN A 538 9.75 2.05 28.44
CA ASN A 538 8.67 1.84 27.48
C ASN A 538 8.82 2.90 26.37
N THR A 539 9.17 2.42 25.18
CA THR A 539 9.40 3.30 24.02
C THR A 539 8.19 3.34 23.09
N GLY A 540 7.16 2.54 23.37
CA GLY A 540 6.09 2.24 22.44
C GLY A 540 6.52 1.33 21.29
N LEU A 541 7.79 0.91 21.22
CA LEU A 541 8.35 0.15 20.09
C LEU A 541 8.71 -1.29 20.45
N THR A 542 8.58 -1.71 21.71
CA THR A 542 8.86 -3.09 22.09
C THR A 542 7.60 -3.95 21.97
N PRO A 543 7.73 -5.28 21.80
CA PRO A 543 6.57 -6.18 21.73
C PRO A 543 5.63 -6.11 22.94
N VAL A 544 6.17 -5.81 24.13
CA VAL A 544 5.38 -5.63 25.37
C VAL A 544 4.71 -4.25 25.44
N ASP A 545 5.20 -3.26 24.68
CA ASP A 545 4.59 -1.92 24.59
C ASP A 545 3.44 -1.86 23.56
N LEU A 546 3.23 -2.95 22.81
CA LEU A 546 2.13 -3.06 21.88
C LEU A 546 0.80 -3.27 22.63
N ILE A 547 -0.29 -2.84 22.02
CA ILE A 547 -1.64 -3.03 22.56
C ILE A 547 -2.52 -3.63 21.46
N PRO A 548 -3.07 -4.85 21.64
CA PRO A 548 -2.74 -5.78 22.73
C PRO A 548 -1.24 -6.15 22.75
N ALA A 549 -0.70 -6.46 23.92
CA ALA A 549 0.72 -6.81 24.08
C ALA A 549 1.03 -8.15 23.41
N VAL A 550 2.26 -8.31 22.94
CA VAL A 550 2.74 -9.59 22.41
C VAL A 550 3.30 -10.41 23.56
N ASP A 551 2.95 -11.70 23.61
CA ASP A 551 3.50 -12.59 24.62
C ASP A 551 4.98 -12.83 24.33
N THR A 552 5.82 -12.48 25.30
CA THR A 552 7.26 -12.70 25.23
C THR A 552 7.67 -14.06 25.79
N SER A 553 6.76 -14.85 26.33
CA SER A 553 7.04 -16.22 26.77
C SER A 553 6.93 -17.21 25.61
N PHE A 554 7.58 -18.37 25.75
CA PHE A 554 7.37 -19.49 24.84
C PHE A 554 7.44 -20.82 25.60
N THR A 555 6.86 -21.84 25.01
CA THR A 555 6.76 -23.17 25.60
C THR A 555 7.84 -24.09 25.05
N THR A 556 8.68 -24.67 25.92
CA THR A 556 9.61 -25.75 25.59
C THR A 556 8.96 -27.12 25.77
N PHE A 557 9.40 -28.11 24.97
CA PHE A 557 8.92 -29.49 25.01
C PHE A 557 10.18 -30.32 25.16
N THR A 558 10.25 -31.11 26.22
CA THR A 558 11.32 -32.09 26.40
C THR A 558 10.69 -33.48 26.42
N ARG A 559 11.14 -34.32 25.50
CA ARG A 559 10.75 -35.73 25.45
C ARG A 559 11.63 -36.53 26.38
N TYR A 560 11.02 -37.34 27.24
CA TYR A 560 11.70 -38.39 28.00
C TYR A 560 11.13 -39.75 27.61
N VAL A 561 11.94 -40.79 27.74
CA VAL A 561 11.46 -42.17 27.61
C VAL A 561 11.50 -42.83 28.97
N LEU A 562 10.38 -43.42 29.39
CA LEU A 562 10.33 -44.32 30.51
C LEU A 562 10.58 -45.73 29.99
N THR A 563 11.78 -46.25 30.24
CA THR A 563 12.15 -47.59 29.82
C THR A 563 11.29 -48.64 30.54
N SER A 564 11.21 -49.86 30.00
CA SER A 564 10.51 -50.98 30.61
C SER A 564 11.01 -51.35 32.00
N THR A 565 12.20 -50.86 32.39
CA THR A 565 12.79 -51.03 33.73
C THR A 565 12.41 -49.90 34.71
N GLY A 566 11.61 -48.92 34.26
CA GLY A 566 11.19 -47.76 35.04
C GLY A 566 12.22 -46.63 35.12
N THR A 567 13.23 -46.63 34.23
CA THR A 567 14.26 -45.59 34.18
C THR A 567 13.81 -44.46 33.25
N VAL A 568 13.91 -43.22 33.70
CA VAL A 568 13.70 -42.06 32.85
C VAL A 568 15.01 -41.75 32.12
N VAL A 569 14.96 -41.75 30.79
CA VAL A 569 16.11 -41.43 29.94
C VAL A 569 15.83 -40.20 29.08
N TYR A 570 16.90 -39.47 28.78
CA TYR A 570 16.95 -38.18 28.12
C TYR A 570 17.55 -38.35 26.72
N PRO A 571 17.09 -37.63 25.69
CA PRO A 571 17.76 -37.61 24.40
C PRO A 571 19.19 -37.06 24.58
N ASP A 572 20.17 -37.69 23.95
CA ASP A 572 21.57 -37.26 24.04
C ASP A 572 21.96 -36.20 22.99
N GLY A 573 21.03 -35.80 22.13
CA GLY A 573 21.25 -34.87 21.02
C GLY A 573 21.97 -35.47 19.81
N ALA A 574 22.34 -36.75 19.84
CA ALA A 574 22.98 -37.51 18.76
C ALA A 574 22.10 -38.67 18.24
N GLY A 575 20.82 -38.69 18.64
CA GLY A 575 19.85 -39.73 18.26
C GLY A 575 19.82 -40.95 19.20
N GLY A 576 20.55 -40.91 20.31
CA GLY A 576 20.50 -41.89 21.40
C GLY A 576 19.81 -41.35 22.65
N TYR A 577 19.83 -42.14 23.72
CA TYR A 577 19.27 -41.77 25.02
C TYR A 577 20.31 -41.98 26.14
N VAL A 578 20.26 -41.15 27.18
CA VAL A 578 21.11 -41.23 28.37
C VAL A 578 20.31 -41.22 29.67
N ASP A 579 20.81 -41.81 30.74
CA ASP A 579 20.21 -41.71 32.07
C ASP A 579 20.48 -40.35 32.74
N GLY A 580 19.89 -40.12 33.93
CA GLY A 580 20.08 -38.89 34.71
C GLY A 580 21.51 -38.63 35.23
N VAL A 581 22.47 -39.48 34.86
CA VAL A 581 23.90 -39.36 35.19
C VAL A 581 24.77 -39.33 33.91
N GLY A 582 24.15 -39.36 32.72
CA GLY A 582 24.82 -39.24 31.42
C GLY A 582 25.31 -40.56 30.80
N ASN A 583 24.90 -41.72 31.33
CA ASN A 583 25.24 -43.00 30.71
C ASN A 583 24.30 -43.32 29.55
N VAL A 584 24.83 -43.80 28.42
CA VAL A 584 24.02 -44.24 27.27
C VAL A 584 23.10 -45.40 27.67
N VAL A 585 21.83 -45.32 27.28
CA VAL A 585 20.79 -46.33 27.53
C VAL A 585 20.10 -46.69 26.22
N ASP A 586 20.06 -47.97 25.90
CA ASP A 586 19.27 -48.49 24.79
C ASP A 586 17.78 -48.49 25.15
N VAL A 587 16.98 -47.84 24.32
CA VAL A 587 15.51 -47.81 24.43
C VAL A 587 14.92 -48.95 23.62
N ALA A 588 14.04 -49.75 24.24
CA ALA A 588 13.41 -50.90 23.60
C ALA A 588 12.09 -50.54 22.91
N GLU A 589 11.72 -51.32 21.89
CA GLU A 589 10.41 -51.20 21.23
C GLU A 589 9.31 -51.54 22.24
N GLY A 590 8.51 -50.53 22.65
CA GLY A 590 7.46 -50.63 23.66
C GLY A 590 7.65 -49.76 24.91
N ASP A 591 8.78 -49.06 25.03
CA ASP A 591 9.02 -48.09 26.11
C ASP A 591 8.09 -46.86 26.00
N ALA A 592 7.65 -46.32 27.15
CA ALA A 592 6.64 -45.28 27.18
C ALA A 592 7.27 -43.90 26.96
N VAL A 593 6.81 -43.20 25.92
CA VAL A 593 7.23 -41.83 25.62
C VAL A 593 6.43 -40.86 26.49
N LEU A 594 7.12 -39.98 27.21
CA LEU A 594 6.53 -38.90 28.02
C LEU A 594 7.04 -37.55 27.52
N ASP A 595 6.12 -36.71 27.03
CA ASP A 595 6.44 -35.34 26.65
C ASP A 595 6.12 -34.40 27.82
N VAL A 596 7.10 -33.63 28.28
CA VAL A 596 6.96 -32.66 29.38
C VAL A 596 7.14 -31.25 28.84
N THR A 597 6.28 -30.36 29.33
CA THR A 597 6.15 -28.98 28.88
C THR A 597 6.65 -28.02 29.96
N TYR A 598 7.50 -27.08 29.60
CA TYR A 598 7.94 -25.99 30.48
C TYR A 598 7.73 -24.64 29.79
N GLU A 599 7.32 -23.62 30.55
CA GLU A 599 7.34 -22.23 30.07
C GLU A 599 8.70 -21.62 30.40
N GLU A 600 9.38 -21.09 29.39
CA GLU A 600 10.65 -20.39 29.56
C GLU A 600 10.48 -18.89 29.31
N ALA A 601 11.04 -18.11 30.22
CA ALA A 601 11.22 -16.67 30.02
C ALA A 601 12.38 -16.47 29.04
N GLY A 602 12.10 -16.03 27.81
CA GLY A 602 13.14 -15.91 26.79
C GLY A 602 12.77 -15.10 25.55
N GLY A 603 11.60 -14.47 25.50
CA GLY A 603 11.39 -13.19 24.83
C GLY A 603 11.55 -13.17 23.33
N CYS A 604 10.46 -13.43 22.59
CA CYS A 604 10.31 -12.87 21.25
C CYS A 604 11.44 -13.23 20.26
N ASN A 605 11.89 -14.49 20.16
CA ASN A 605 12.89 -14.93 19.16
C ASN A 605 12.83 -16.46 19.00
N TYR A 606 11.65 -17.03 18.75
CA TYR A 606 11.48 -18.48 18.63
C TYR A 606 11.27 -18.92 17.18
N TYR A 607 11.76 -20.11 16.85
CA TYR A 607 11.60 -20.80 15.57
C TYR A 607 11.44 -22.31 15.80
N LEU A 608 10.86 -23.01 14.82
CA LEU A 608 10.77 -24.47 14.87
C LEU A 608 12.10 -25.09 14.41
N THR A 609 12.72 -25.89 15.27
CA THR A 609 13.89 -26.69 14.89
C THR A 609 13.50 -27.81 13.92
N ASP A 610 14.48 -28.42 13.25
CA ASP A 610 14.22 -29.60 12.43
C ASP A 610 13.68 -30.77 13.28
N ASP A 611 14.14 -30.90 14.53
CA ASP A 611 13.63 -31.90 15.46
C ASP A 611 12.16 -31.66 15.83
N ASP A 612 11.76 -30.39 16.02
CA ASP A 612 10.36 -30.03 16.26
C ASP A 612 9.46 -30.43 15.09
N ARG A 613 9.95 -30.20 13.87
CA ARG A 613 9.22 -30.50 12.63
C ARG A 613 9.15 -31.98 12.33
N ASN A 614 10.20 -32.72 12.68
CA ASN A 614 10.29 -34.16 12.50
C ASN A 614 9.60 -34.93 13.66
N HIS A 615 9.11 -34.22 14.68
CA HIS A 615 8.31 -34.81 15.74
C HIS A 615 7.06 -35.49 15.18
N VAL A 616 6.59 -36.53 15.86
CA VAL A 616 5.34 -37.22 15.51
C VAL A 616 4.42 -37.19 16.72
N PRO A 617 3.28 -36.48 16.68
CA PRO A 617 2.83 -35.60 15.57
C PRO A 617 3.73 -34.36 15.40
N PRO A 618 3.82 -33.72 14.22
CA PRO A 618 4.67 -32.54 14.03
C PRO A 618 4.29 -31.39 14.96
N ILE A 619 5.29 -30.77 15.61
CA ILE A 619 5.09 -29.58 16.43
C ILE A 619 4.93 -28.36 15.53
N LYS A 620 3.90 -27.56 15.79
CA LYS A 620 3.60 -26.31 15.09
C LYS A 620 4.06 -25.11 15.91
N LEU A 621 4.20 -23.97 15.25
CA LEU A 621 4.56 -22.72 15.92
C LEU A 621 3.51 -22.29 16.96
N SER A 622 2.25 -22.63 16.74
CA SER A 622 1.15 -22.41 17.69
C SER A 622 1.26 -23.21 18.98
N ASP A 623 2.05 -24.31 18.98
CA ASP A 623 2.29 -25.10 20.19
C ASP A 623 3.37 -24.45 21.07
N ARG A 624 4.07 -23.44 20.54
CA ARG A 624 5.26 -22.81 21.13
C ARG A 624 5.03 -21.37 21.55
N ILE A 625 4.21 -20.64 20.80
CA ILE A 625 3.98 -19.20 20.97
C ILE A 625 2.50 -18.97 21.31
N ASN A 626 2.24 -18.32 22.45
CA ASN A 626 0.89 -18.05 22.94
C ASN A 626 0.53 -16.55 22.81
N ASN A 627 0.72 -15.98 21.62
CA ASN A 627 0.39 -14.59 21.38
C ASN A 627 -1.12 -14.36 21.55
N PRO A 628 -1.55 -13.38 22.36
CA PRO A 628 -2.96 -13.01 22.39
C PRO A 628 -3.38 -12.44 21.04
N GLY A 629 -4.66 -12.58 20.69
CA GLY A 629 -5.22 -12.03 19.45
C GLY A 629 -4.96 -10.53 19.30
N ALA A 630 -4.71 -10.10 18.07
CA ALA A 630 -4.66 -8.69 17.71
C ALA A 630 -6.09 -8.10 17.64
N MET A 631 -6.23 -6.77 17.69
CA MET A 631 -7.56 -6.15 17.57
C MET A 631 -8.07 -6.30 16.12
N ASN A 632 -9.29 -6.80 15.93
CA ASN A 632 -9.92 -6.87 14.62
C ASN A 632 -10.51 -5.50 14.24
N LEU A 633 -9.90 -4.87 13.25
CA LEU A 633 -10.27 -3.54 12.77
C LEU A 633 -11.35 -3.58 11.69
N SER A 634 -11.54 -4.73 11.05
CA SER A 634 -12.49 -4.92 9.95
C SER A 634 -13.78 -5.63 10.32
N THR A 635 -13.93 -6.09 11.57
CA THR A 635 -15.16 -6.73 12.02
C THR A 635 -16.36 -5.83 11.72
N ASN A 636 -17.36 -6.42 11.06
CA ASN A 636 -18.65 -5.81 10.77
C ASN A 636 -19.82 -6.69 11.27
N SER A 637 -19.52 -7.83 11.90
CA SER A 637 -20.53 -8.81 12.31
C SER A 637 -21.23 -8.43 13.61
N LEU A 638 -22.57 -8.33 13.54
CA LEU A 638 -23.57 -8.20 14.60
C LEU A 638 -23.70 -6.83 15.29
N ALA A 639 -24.77 -6.11 14.95
CA ALA A 639 -25.34 -4.99 15.71
C ALA A 639 -24.28 -3.99 16.24
N GLU A 640 -23.20 -3.80 15.50
CA GLU A 640 -22.21 -2.78 15.80
C GLU A 640 -22.91 -1.45 15.57
N VAL A 641 -23.29 -0.79 16.67
CA VAL A 641 -23.75 0.59 16.70
C VAL A 641 -22.90 1.41 15.72
N THR A 642 -23.55 1.88 14.65
CA THR A 642 -22.93 2.52 13.49
C THR A 642 -22.70 4.02 13.73
N SER A 643 -22.57 4.44 14.99
CA SER A 643 -22.35 5.83 15.35
C SER A 643 -20.89 6.17 15.61
N ASP A 644 -20.61 7.47 15.76
CA ASP A 644 -19.41 8.04 16.39
C ASP A 644 -19.23 7.58 17.87
N ASP A 645 -19.79 6.43 18.25
CA ASP A 645 -19.60 5.76 19.52
C ASP A 645 -18.12 5.43 19.73
N THR A 646 -17.44 6.31 20.43
CA THR A 646 -16.06 6.14 20.91
C THR A 646 -16.02 5.31 22.19
N THR A 647 -16.98 4.43 22.47
CA THR A 647 -16.97 3.59 23.68
C THR A 647 -16.46 2.17 23.44
N LYS A 648 -16.23 1.76 22.18
CA LYS A 648 -15.65 0.44 21.90
C LYS A 648 -14.22 0.37 22.37
N THR A 649 -14.01 -0.35 23.47
CA THR A 649 -12.69 -0.69 23.95
C THR A 649 -12.05 -1.71 23.03
N ILE A 650 -10.74 -1.86 23.13
CA ILE A 650 -9.97 -2.89 22.42
C ILE A 650 -10.53 -4.30 22.68
N GLU A 651 -11.11 -4.54 23.86
CA GLU A 651 -11.72 -5.83 24.22
C GLU A 651 -12.94 -6.17 23.36
N ALA A 652 -13.66 -5.17 22.85
CA ALA A 652 -14.81 -5.36 21.96
C ALA A 652 -14.39 -5.72 20.52
N LEU A 653 -13.14 -5.44 20.12
CA LEU A 653 -12.60 -5.70 18.79
C LEU A 653 -11.88 -7.06 18.73
N THR A 654 -12.54 -8.13 19.16
CA THR A 654 -11.94 -9.48 19.27
C THR A 654 -12.64 -10.56 18.44
N ILE A 655 -13.76 -10.23 17.78
CA ILE A 655 -14.44 -11.16 16.87
C ILE A 655 -13.52 -11.43 15.67
N THR A 656 -13.33 -12.68 15.28
CA THR A 656 -12.45 -13.06 14.15
C THR A 656 -13.25 -13.71 13.03
N THR A 657 -12.61 -13.89 11.87
CA THR A 657 -13.18 -14.51 10.67
C THR A 657 -13.66 -15.94 10.93
N GLU A 658 -13.17 -16.59 11.99
CA GLU A 658 -13.65 -17.91 12.41
C GLU A 658 -15.10 -17.85 12.93
N ASN A 659 -15.55 -16.69 13.42
CA ASN A 659 -16.94 -16.45 13.84
C ASN A 659 -17.87 -16.16 12.66
N ASN A 660 -17.34 -15.57 11.58
CA ASN A 660 -18.05 -15.29 10.33
C ASN A 660 -17.13 -15.52 9.12
N ASN A 661 -17.19 -16.71 8.54
CA ASN A 661 -16.31 -17.10 7.43
C ASN A 661 -16.82 -16.66 6.05
N LEU A 662 -17.92 -15.90 6.00
CA LEU A 662 -18.46 -15.32 4.77
C LEU A 662 -17.84 -13.95 4.46
N GLU A 663 -17.48 -13.18 5.47
CA GLU A 663 -16.93 -11.84 5.24
C GLU A 663 -15.46 -11.87 4.78
N ASP A 664 -15.05 -10.86 4.00
CA ASP A 664 -13.65 -10.65 3.66
C ASP A 664 -13.28 -9.17 3.63
N ALA A 665 -12.12 -8.86 4.22
CA ALA A 665 -11.57 -7.52 4.21
C ALA A 665 -10.19 -7.46 3.53
N ARG A 666 -10.00 -6.55 2.58
CA ARG A 666 -8.77 -6.44 1.78
C ARG A 666 -8.29 -4.99 1.65
N ALA A 667 -7.11 -4.84 1.05
CA ALA A 667 -6.53 -3.56 0.65
C ALA A 667 -6.37 -2.47 1.75
N HIS A 668 -6.30 -2.85 3.02
CA HIS A 668 -6.21 -1.93 4.17
C HIS A 668 -5.21 -0.76 4.04
N ARG A 669 -5.54 0.39 4.62
CA ARG A 669 -4.74 1.62 4.70
C ARG A 669 -5.05 2.35 6.01
N GLY A 670 -4.17 3.26 6.38
CA GLY A 670 -4.48 4.23 7.40
C GLY A 670 -3.37 5.24 7.57
N ALA A 671 -3.65 6.23 8.41
CA ALA A 671 -2.68 7.21 8.86
C ALA A 671 -3.01 7.61 10.30
N ILE A 672 -1.98 8.02 11.04
CA ILE A 672 -2.10 8.60 12.38
C ILE A 672 -1.46 9.97 12.43
N ARG A 673 -2.14 10.91 13.09
CA ARG A 673 -1.68 12.26 13.36
C ARG A 673 -2.15 12.68 14.75
N GLY A 674 -1.21 12.89 15.67
CA GLY A 674 -1.57 13.12 17.07
C GLY A 674 -2.29 11.90 17.63
N ASP A 675 -3.45 12.11 18.25
CA ASP A 675 -4.33 11.05 18.72
C ASP A 675 -5.34 10.57 17.66
N THR A 676 -5.46 11.26 16.52
CA THR A 676 -6.41 10.89 15.46
C THR A 676 -5.83 9.78 14.58
N ILE A 677 -6.55 8.66 14.49
CA ILE A 677 -6.27 7.54 13.59
C ILE A 677 -7.44 7.38 12.63
N LEU A 678 -7.17 7.49 11.32
CA LEU A 678 -8.12 7.11 10.27
C LEU A 678 -7.63 5.83 9.61
N PHE A 679 -8.44 4.78 9.70
CA PHE A 679 -8.18 3.46 9.14
C PHE A 679 -9.24 3.12 8.10
N GLY A 680 -8.88 2.40 7.04
CA GLY A 680 -9.85 1.98 6.04
C GLY A 680 -9.42 0.73 5.28
N TYR A 681 -10.41 0.02 4.74
CA TYR A 681 -10.26 -1.28 4.09
C TYR A 681 -11.41 -1.52 3.12
N SER A 682 -11.16 -2.29 2.07
CA SER A 682 -12.23 -2.79 1.21
C SER A 682 -12.88 -3.99 1.89
N TYR A 683 -14.21 -4.09 1.88
CA TYR A 683 -14.96 -5.13 2.59
C TYR A 683 -16.12 -5.63 1.76
N THR A 684 -16.43 -6.92 1.90
CA THR A 684 -17.64 -7.57 1.38
C THR A 684 -18.25 -8.46 2.47
N SER A 685 -19.58 -8.57 2.45
CA SER A 685 -20.31 -9.38 3.43
C SER A 685 -20.24 -10.87 3.12
N ASP A 686 -20.14 -11.22 1.83
CA ASP A 686 -19.95 -12.56 1.33
C ASP A 686 -18.90 -12.57 0.20
N TRP A 687 -17.69 -13.02 0.54
CA TRP A 687 -16.59 -13.09 -0.41
C TRP A 687 -16.84 -14.06 -1.56
N ALA A 688 -17.65 -15.09 -1.35
CA ALA A 688 -17.96 -16.08 -2.38
C ALA A 688 -18.96 -15.50 -3.38
N LEU A 689 -19.97 -14.77 -2.92
CA LEU A 689 -20.88 -14.03 -3.79
C LEU A 689 -20.13 -12.94 -4.55
N ALA A 690 -19.32 -12.11 -3.89
CA ALA A 690 -18.57 -11.04 -4.55
C ALA A 690 -17.56 -11.53 -5.59
N LYS A 691 -17.06 -12.77 -5.43
CA LYS A 691 -16.04 -13.32 -6.33
C LYS A 691 -16.61 -14.16 -7.47
N TYR A 692 -17.64 -14.96 -7.20
CA TYR A 692 -18.16 -15.94 -8.15
C TYR A 692 -19.51 -15.56 -8.74
N THR A 693 -20.13 -14.48 -8.24
CA THR A 693 -21.39 -13.90 -8.73
C THR A 693 -21.24 -12.37 -8.84
N THR A 694 -22.32 -11.69 -9.21
CA THR A 694 -22.44 -10.22 -9.12
C THR A 694 -23.58 -9.85 -8.16
N GLU A 695 -23.74 -10.63 -7.09
CA GLU A 695 -24.75 -10.42 -6.03
C GLU A 695 -24.16 -9.79 -4.76
N ASP A 696 -22.83 -9.58 -4.72
CA ASP A 696 -22.13 -8.80 -3.69
C ASP A 696 -20.92 -8.09 -4.36
N ASN A 697 -20.33 -7.10 -3.70
CA ASN A 697 -19.14 -6.35 -4.14
C ASN A 697 -18.27 -5.89 -2.96
N TYR A 698 -17.05 -5.47 -3.26
CA TYR A 698 -16.15 -4.86 -2.28
C TYR A 698 -16.33 -3.35 -2.22
N ASN A 699 -16.95 -2.87 -1.15
CA ASN A 699 -17.07 -1.45 -0.83
C ASN A 699 -15.90 -0.96 0.04
N PHE A 700 -15.67 0.34 0.12
CA PHE A 700 -14.60 0.91 0.94
C PHE A 700 -15.13 1.45 2.27
N PHE A 701 -14.67 0.84 3.36
CA PHE A 701 -15.06 1.18 4.72
C PHE A 701 -13.93 1.89 5.46
N THR A 702 -14.32 2.77 6.38
CA THR A 702 -13.40 3.44 7.32
C THR A 702 -13.81 3.24 8.77
N ARG A 703 -12.82 3.25 9.66
CA ARG A 703 -12.96 3.24 11.12
C ARG A 703 -12.00 4.27 11.71
N ARG A 704 -12.39 4.93 12.81
CA ARG A 704 -11.67 6.07 13.36
C ARG A 704 -11.36 5.86 14.84
N SER A 705 -10.31 6.53 15.31
CA SER A 705 -10.05 6.74 16.73
C SER A 705 -9.57 8.18 16.95
N TYR A 706 -9.97 8.79 18.06
CA TYR A 706 -9.62 10.16 18.43
C TYR A 706 -8.76 10.24 19.71
N ASP A 707 -8.40 9.10 20.29
CA ASP A 707 -7.66 8.97 21.56
C ASP A 707 -6.41 8.07 21.42
N GLY A 708 -5.84 8.04 20.22
CA GLY A 708 -4.68 7.22 19.90
C GLY A 708 -5.00 5.72 19.91
N GLY A 709 -6.25 5.34 19.65
CA GLY A 709 -6.70 3.96 19.56
C GLY A 709 -6.94 3.28 20.91
N HIS A 710 -7.26 4.04 21.96
CA HIS A 710 -7.87 3.45 23.17
C HIS A 710 -9.30 3.03 22.88
N THR A 711 -10.03 3.84 22.11
CA THR A 711 -11.38 3.58 21.66
C THR A 711 -11.52 3.77 20.15
N TRP A 712 -12.50 3.11 19.56
CA TRP A 712 -12.74 3.11 18.12
C TRP A 712 -14.20 3.32 17.79
N THR A 713 -14.48 4.05 16.71
CA THR A 713 -15.85 4.24 16.19
C THR A 713 -16.41 2.95 15.59
N GLY A 714 -17.71 2.94 15.27
CA GLY A 714 -18.27 2.03 14.25
C GLY A 714 -17.62 2.24 12.87
N THR A 715 -17.99 1.37 11.93
CA THR A 715 -17.48 1.40 10.54
C THR A 715 -18.40 2.23 9.66
N GLN A 716 -17.82 2.97 8.72
CA GLN A 716 -18.52 3.85 7.80
C GLN A 716 -18.22 3.41 6.36
N ASN A 717 -19.25 3.10 5.58
CA ASN A 717 -19.10 2.81 4.15
C ASN A 717 -19.00 4.13 3.36
N LEU A 718 -17.87 4.35 2.68
CA LEU A 718 -17.62 5.55 1.88
C LEU A 718 -18.06 5.41 0.42
N THR A 719 -18.56 4.26 -0.02
CA THR A 719 -18.87 3.98 -1.44
C THR A 719 -20.27 3.44 -1.69
N ASN A 720 -21.16 3.56 -0.69
CA ASN A 720 -22.57 3.18 -0.74
C ASN A 720 -23.43 3.93 -1.79
N TYR A 721 -22.90 4.96 -2.44
CA TYR A 721 -23.55 5.71 -3.51
C TYR A 721 -23.19 5.23 -4.91
N LEU A 722 -22.19 4.34 -5.04
CA LEU A 722 -21.85 3.73 -6.34
C LEU A 722 -22.91 2.69 -6.72
N PRO A 723 -23.07 2.38 -8.02
CA PRO A 723 -23.98 1.33 -8.47
C PRO A 723 -23.76 0.02 -7.71
N GLU A 724 -24.79 -0.42 -6.99
CA GLU A 724 -24.73 -1.59 -6.12
C GLU A 724 -24.41 -2.84 -6.93
N PHE A 725 -23.43 -3.62 -6.47
CA PHE A 725 -22.92 -4.85 -7.10
C PHE A 725 -22.31 -4.71 -8.50
N GLU A 726 -22.28 -3.54 -9.12
CA GLU A 726 -21.66 -3.36 -10.45
C GLU A 726 -20.19 -2.93 -10.37
N VAL A 727 -19.75 -2.40 -9.23
CA VAL A 727 -18.42 -1.81 -9.04
C VAL A 727 -17.73 -2.39 -7.82
N ASP A 728 -16.48 -2.81 -8.00
CA ASP A 728 -15.56 -3.17 -6.93
C ASP A 728 -14.62 -2.00 -6.62
N ILE A 729 -14.33 -1.77 -5.34
CA ILE A 729 -13.33 -0.79 -4.94
C ILE A 729 -11.94 -1.42 -4.89
N LYS A 730 -10.99 -0.69 -5.47
CA LYS A 730 -9.59 -1.10 -5.57
C LYS A 730 -8.66 -0.02 -5.03
N GLU A 731 -7.56 -0.47 -4.44
CA GLU A 731 -6.45 0.38 -4.00
C GLU A 731 -6.81 1.67 -3.25
N PRO A 732 -7.58 1.59 -2.14
CA PRO A 732 -7.79 2.76 -1.30
C PRO A 732 -6.45 3.38 -0.86
N ARG A 733 -6.49 4.67 -0.55
CA ARG A 733 -5.40 5.53 -0.07
C ARG A 733 -5.93 6.42 1.04
N ILE A 734 -5.17 6.51 2.12
CA ILE A 734 -5.40 7.48 3.20
C ILE A 734 -4.07 8.20 3.42
N VAL A 735 -4.07 9.52 3.29
CA VAL A 735 -2.88 10.36 3.42
C VAL A 735 -3.18 11.43 4.46
N GLY A 736 -2.57 11.32 5.65
CA GLY A 736 -2.65 12.38 6.66
C GLY A 736 -1.73 13.56 6.32
N ALA A 737 -2.09 14.76 6.75
CA ALA A 737 -1.33 15.98 6.47
C ALA A 737 0.17 15.85 6.85
N PRO A 738 1.13 16.26 6.00
CA PRO A 738 2.55 16.07 6.29
C PRO A 738 3.03 16.95 7.47
N SER A 739 4.17 16.60 8.07
CA SER A 739 4.75 17.37 9.18
C SER A 739 5.08 18.81 8.78
N SER A 740 4.90 19.75 9.71
CA SER A 740 5.40 21.12 9.56
C SER A 740 6.92 21.21 9.66
N THR A 741 7.44 22.36 9.22
CA THR A 741 8.74 22.85 9.70
C THR A 741 8.68 23.13 11.20
N SER A 742 9.82 23.00 11.90
CA SER A 742 9.95 22.92 13.36
C SER A 742 9.55 24.17 14.20
N ALA A 743 8.80 25.12 13.65
CA ALA A 743 8.42 26.37 14.31
C ALA A 743 6.90 26.62 14.38
N CYS A 744 6.08 25.66 13.92
CA CYS A 744 4.63 25.81 13.79
C CYS A 744 3.89 25.21 15.00
N ASP A 745 3.12 26.02 15.72
CA ASP A 745 2.12 25.56 16.67
C ASP A 745 0.76 25.50 15.95
N PRO A 746 0.25 24.32 15.58
CA PRO A 746 -0.98 24.21 14.79
C PRO A 746 -2.24 24.63 15.55
N VAL A 747 -2.19 24.78 16.88
CA VAL A 747 -3.34 25.22 17.69
C VAL A 747 -3.45 26.75 17.68
N ASN A 748 -2.32 27.45 17.60
CA ASN A 748 -2.26 28.92 17.70
C ASN A 748 -1.71 29.62 16.45
N ALA A 749 -1.52 28.89 15.35
CA ALA A 749 -1.02 29.41 14.09
C ALA A 749 -1.93 30.52 13.52
N PRO A 750 -1.39 31.68 13.11
CA PRO A 750 -2.15 32.66 12.34
C PRO A 750 -2.62 32.07 10.99
N ASP A 751 -3.75 32.55 10.50
CA ASP A 751 -4.28 32.18 9.17
C ASP A 751 -3.20 32.34 8.08
N GLY A 752 -2.98 31.28 7.29
CA GLY A 752 -2.00 31.24 6.21
C GLY A 752 -0.64 30.65 6.58
N GLU A 753 -0.39 30.29 7.84
CA GLU A 753 0.79 29.52 8.22
C GLU A 753 0.59 28.02 7.89
N ASN A 754 1.58 27.39 7.26
CA ASN A 754 1.52 25.98 6.84
C ASN A 754 1.80 25.02 8.01
N CYS A 755 1.01 25.13 9.08
CA CYS A 755 1.10 24.24 10.24
C CYS A 755 0.37 22.92 9.98
N GLN A 756 0.85 21.82 10.56
CA GLN A 756 0.33 20.48 10.33
C GLN A 756 -1.03 20.39 10.99
N ASP A 757 -2.07 20.18 10.20
CA ASP A 757 -3.39 19.90 10.75
C ASP A 757 -3.50 18.39 11.08
N PRO A 758 -3.60 18.01 12.36
CA PRO A 758 -3.70 16.61 12.74
C PRO A 758 -5.05 15.97 12.38
N ASN A 759 -6.07 16.75 12.05
CA ASN A 759 -7.40 16.26 11.71
C ASN A 759 -7.66 16.20 10.20
N THR A 760 -6.73 16.70 9.38
CA THR A 760 -6.87 16.66 7.94
C THR A 760 -6.27 15.40 7.29
N PHE A 761 -7.11 14.70 6.53
CA PHE A 761 -6.74 13.52 5.74
C PHE A 761 -7.32 13.58 4.33
N ILE A 762 -6.53 13.17 3.33
CA ILE A 762 -7.02 12.85 1.99
C ILE A 762 -7.37 11.38 1.96
N VAL A 763 -8.51 11.06 1.34
CA VAL A 763 -9.00 9.71 1.11
C VAL A 763 -9.27 9.54 -0.39
N ALA A 764 -8.71 8.50 -1.01
CA ALA A 764 -8.87 8.23 -2.44
C ALA A 764 -8.97 6.74 -2.72
N TRP A 765 -9.60 6.35 -3.82
CA TRP A 765 -9.73 4.96 -4.24
C TRP A 765 -9.95 4.83 -5.74
N GLY A 766 -9.48 3.73 -6.32
CA GLY A 766 -9.83 3.33 -7.68
C GLY A 766 -11.10 2.48 -7.69
N SER A 767 -11.73 2.39 -8.84
CA SER A 767 -12.89 1.55 -9.09
C SER A 767 -12.62 0.61 -10.26
N ILE A 768 -13.23 -0.57 -10.21
CA ILE A 768 -13.11 -1.60 -11.24
C ILE A 768 -14.50 -2.21 -11.47
N LYS A 769 -14.81 -2.60 -12.71
CA LYS A 769 -16.07 -3.28 -13.00
C LYS A 769 -16.16 -4.60 -12.24
N ASN A 770 -17.23 -4.82 -11.50
CA ASN A 770 -17.47 -6.09 -10.83
C ASN A 770 -17.63 -7.20 -11.87
N THR A 771 -16.70 -8.15 -11.85
CA THR A 771 -16.54 -9.17 -12.88
C THR A 771 -16.24 -10.50 -12.22
N LEU A 772 -16.95 -11.53 -12.66
CA LEU A 772 -16.78 -12.88 -12.12
C LEU A 772 -15.33 -13.34 -12.28
N ALA A 773 -14.69 -13.78 -11.19
CA ALA A 773 -13.26 -14.11 -11.20
C ALA A 773 -12.88 -15.22 -12.20
N HIS A 774 -13.82 -16.10 -12.55
CA HIS A 774 -13.61 -17.17 -13.54
C HIS A 774 -13.77 -16.72 -15.00
N ILE A 775 -14.30 -15.52 -15.25
CA ILE A 775 -14.38 -14.89 -16.57
C ILE A 775 -13.13 -14.06 -16.84
N GLY A 776 -12.64 -13.35 -15.82
CA GLY A 776 -11.44 -12.53 -15.92
C GLY A 776 -11.36 -11.49 -14.81
N MET A 777 -10.35 -10.62 -14.92
CA MET A 777 -10.26 -9.42 -14.07
C MET A 777 -11.24 -8.37 -14.59
N GLY A 778 -11.78 -7.55 -13.69
CA GLY A 778 -12.58 -6.40 -14.10
C GLY A 778 -11.74 -5.35 -14.85
N THR A 779 -12.41 -4.55 -15.68
CA THR A 779 -11.82 -3.36 -16.31
C THR A 779 -11.67 -2.25 -15.29
N GLU A 780 -10.51 -1.58 -15.23
CA GLU A 780 -10.32 -0.39 -14.41
C GLU A 780 -11.27 0.71 -14.89
N LEU A 781 -11.80 1.49 -13.96
CA LEU A 781 -12.74 2.58 -14.22
C LEU A 781 -12.07 3.90 -13.79
N ASP A 782 -12.65 4.60 -12.82
CA ASP A 782 -12.18 5.90 -12.35
C ASP A 782 -11.44 5.85 -11.02
N VAL A 783 -10.68 6.92 -10.76
CA VAL A 783 -10.12 7.23 -9.45
C VAL A 783 -10.83 8.42 -8.80
N PHE A 784 -11.33 8.17 -7.60
CA PHE A 784 -12.05 9.12 -6.77
C PHE A 784 -11.19 9.65 -5.63
N VAL A 785 -11.46 10.89 -5.21
CA VAL A 785 -10.80 11.52 -4.07
C VAL A 785 -11.73 12.44 -3.28
N THR A 786 -11.59 12.43 -1.96
CA THR A 786 -12.21 13.38 -1.02
C THR A 786 -11.19 13.73 0.07
N LYS A 787 -11.52 14.71 0.91
CA LYS A 787 -10.74 15.19 2.03
C LYS A 787 -11.64 15.32 3.25
N THR A 788 -11.11 15.03 4.43
CA THR A 788 -11.74 15.31 5.72
C THR A 788 -10.87 16.33 6.45
N ARG A 789 -11.48 17.22 7.23
CA ARG A 789 -10.79 18.17 8.12
C ARG A 789 -11.07 17.97 9.61
N ASP A 790 -11.86 16.95 9.96
CA ASP A 790 -12.30 16.69 11.33
C ASP A 790 -12.00 15.24 11.78
N GLY A 791 -10.97 14.63 11.22
CA GLY A 791 -10.55 13.26 11.57
C GLY A 791 -11.41 12.15 10.97
N GLY A 792 -12.21 12.48 9.95
CA GLY A 792 -13.06 11.55 9.21
C GLY A 792 -14.50 11.53 9.70
N ARG A 793 -14.95 12.51 10.50
CA ARG A 793 -16.37 12.65 10.87
C ARG A 793 -17.19 13.07 9.67
N THR A 794 -16.67 14.05 8.92
CA THR A 794 -17.28 14.53 7.68
C THR A 794 -16.26 14.57 6.55
N TYR A 795 -16.75 14.49 5.32
CA TYR A 795 -15.95 14.48 4.11
C TYR A 795 -16.42 15.61 3.18
N GLU A 796 -15.46 16.28 2.55
CA GLU A 796 -15.69 17.24 1.49
C GLU A 796 -16.33 16.57 0.27
N PRO A 797 -16.98 17.34 -0.64
CA PRO A 797 -17.45 16.84 -1.91
C PRO A 797 -16.41 15.98 -2.64
N LEU A 798 -16.82 14.82 -3.15
CA LEU A 798 -15.94 13.97 -3.92
C LEU A 798 -15.55 14.64 -5.24
N LYS A 799 -14.33 14.35 -5.66
CA LYS A 799 -13.76 14.78 -6.93
C LYS A 799 -13.26 13.56 -7.70
N LEU A 800 -13.32 13.64 -9.03
CA LEU A 800 -12.72 12.68 -9.95
C LEU A 800 -11.32 13.18 -10.29
N LEU A 801 -10.31 12.29 -10.20
CA LEU A 801 -8.98 12.64 -10.70
C LEU A 801 -8.94 12.64 -12.23
N SER A 802 -9.71 11.75 -12.87
CA SER A 802 -9.74 11.53 -14.31
C SER A 802 -10.27 12.73 -15.10
N ALA A 803 -9.79 12.86 -16.34
CA ALA A 803 -10.24 13.90 -17.26
C ALA A 803 -11.63 13.62 -17.85
N ASN A 804 -12.03 12.35 -17.87
CA ASN A 804 -13.18 11.89 -18.65
C ASN A 804 -14.49 12.05 -17.88
N ILE A 805 -14.82 13.30 -17.53
CA ILE A 805 -16.00 13.69 -16.74
C ILE A 805 -17.31 13.40 -17.49
N THR A 806 -17.25 13.14 -18.80
CA THR A 806 -18.46 13.04 -19.65
C THR A 806 -19.33 11.81 -19.34
N VAL A 807 -18.71 10.68 -18.98
CA VAL A 807 -19.41 9.45 -18.55
C VAL A 807 -18.55 8.77 -17.48
N PRO A 808 -18.82 9.03 -16.20
CA PRO A 808 -18.13 8.35 -15.12
C PRO A 808 -18.49 6.87 -15.04
N LEU A 809 -17.56 6.06 -14.53
CA LEU A 809 -17.59 4.61 -14.49
C LEU A 809 -17.80 3.96 -15.86
N ASP A 810 -17.38 4.62 -16.95
CA ASP A 810 -17.48 4.07 -18.31
C ASP A 810 -16.48 2.92 -18.48
N PRO A 811 -16.94 1.65 -18.60
CA PRO A 811 -16.04 0.53 -18.84
C PRO A 811 -15.42 0.53 -20.25
N GLU A 812 -15.91 1.39 -21.15
CA GLU A 812 -15.37 1.63 -22.49
C GLU A 812 -14.54 2.92 -22.57
N GLY A 813 -14.37 3.63 -21.43
CA GLY A 813 -13.54 4.82 -21.30
C GLY A 813 -12.06 4.48 -21.14
N GLU A 814 -11.25 5.53 -20.98
CA GLU A 814 -9.81 5.44 -20.67
C GLU A 814 -9.62 4.99 -19.21
N PRO A 815 -9.00 3.82 -18.94
CA PRO A 815 -8.88 3.30 -17.58
C PRO A 815 -7.89 4.10 -16.69
N ASP A 816 -8.33 4.44 -15.47
CA ASP A 816 -7.52 5.15 -14.46
C ASP A 816 -7.21 4.29 -13.23
N PHE A 817 -5.95 4.29 -12.79
CA PHE A 817 -5.53 3.44 -11.68
C PHE A 817 -4.29 3.94 -10.93
N GLU A 818 -3.96 3.27 -9.83
CA GLU A 818 -2.68 3.39 -9.11
C GLU A 818 -2.29 4.80 -8.60
N SER A 819 -3.26 5.59 -8.14
CA SER A 819 -3.02 6.96 -7.66
C SER A 819 -2.05 7.07 -6.46
N GLN A 820 -1.38 8.21 -6.38
CA GLN A 820 -0.56 8.67 -5.27
C GLN A 820 -0.84 10.15 -5.01
N LEU A 821 -0.97 10.53 -3.74
CA LEU A 821 -1.43 11.85 -3.36
C LEU A 821 -0.56 12.44 -2.25
N THR A 822 -0.48 13.77 -2.22
CA THR A 822 0.11 14.55 -1.14
C THR A 822 -0.62 15.89 -1.00
N MET A 823 -0.31 16.67 0.03
CA MET A 823 -0.92 17.99 0.28
C MET A 823 0.01 18.91 1.05
N LYS A 824 -0.39 20.16 1.29
CA LYS A 824 0.29 21.04 2.24
C LYS A 824 0.07 20.56 3.69
N PRO A 825 0.98 20.89 4.63
CA PRO A 825 0.82 20.53 6.04
C PRO A 825 -0.50 21.00 6.66
N ASN A 826 -1.01 22.17 6.28
CA ASN A 826 -2.29 22.70 6.78
C ASN A 826 -3.53 22.06 6.16
N GLY A 827 -3.36 21.03 5.33
CA GLY A 827 -4.48 20.35 4.68
C GLY A 827 -4.95 20.99 3.37
N ASP A 828 -4.37 22.13 2.98
CA ASP A 828 -4.73 22.79 1.73
C ASP A 828 -3.97 22.19 0.54
N ASN A 829 -4.54 22.36 -0.65
CA ASN A 829 -3.99 21.97 -1.94
C ASN A 829 -3.54 20.51 -1.97
N LEU A 830 -4.45 19.64 -2.38
CA LEU A 830 -4.16 18.30 -2.85
C LEU A 830 -3.33 18.32 -4.15
N TYR A 831 -2.39 17.40 -4.25
CA TYR A 831 -1.63 17.11 -5.46
C TYR A 831 -1.65 15.61 -5.71
N ALA A 832 -2.05 15.20 -6.93
CA ALA A 832 -2.19 13.80 -7.28
C ALA A 832 -1.42 13.45 -8.55
N VAL A 833 -0.87 12.25 -8.56
CA VAL A 833 -0.44 11.55 -9.77
C VAL A 833 -1.16 10.21 -9.86
N TRP A 834 -1.50 9.78 -11.07
CA TRP A 834 -2.13 8.48 -11.32
C TRP A 834 -1.67 7.93 -12.67
N MET A 835 -2.00 6.67 -12.92
CA MET A 835 -1.78 6.02 -14.22
C MET A 835 -3.08 6.10 -15.00
N GLU A 836 -2.99 6.48 -16.26
CA GLU A 836 -4.12 6.51 -17.21
C GLU A 836 -3.66 5.75 -18.45
N THR A 837 -4.45 4.78 -18.91
CA THR A 837 -4.31 4.29 -20.28
C THR A 837 -4.94 5.33 -21.19
N SER A 838 -4.22 5.77 -22.20
CA SER A 838 -4.56 6.88 -23.08
C SER A 838 -4.50 6.42 -24.53
N THR A 839 -5.56 6.70 -25.29
CA THR A 839 -5.60 6.39 -26.72
C THR A 839 -5.22 7.60 -27.57
N ASP A 840 -4.23 7.43 -28.45
CA ASP A 840 -3.80 8.47 -29.38
C ASP A 840 -4.81 8.71 -30.53
N ALA A 841 -4.59 9.76 -31.33
CA ALA A 841 -5.47 10.09 -32.45
C ALA A 841 -5.52 9.02 -33.56
N ALA A 842 -4.55 8.11 -33.60
CA ALA A 842 -4.47 6.99 -34.52
C ALA A 842 -5.09 5.69 -33.97
N GLY A 843 -5.46 5.67 -32.68
CA GLY A 843 -6.09 4.54 -32.00
C GLY A 843 -5.10 3.60 -31.29
N TYR A 844 -3.87 4.04 -31.05
CA TYR A 844 -2.89 3.29 -30.25
C TYR A 844 -3.03 3.65 -28.78
N GLU A 845 -3.03 2.63 -27.92
CA GLU A 845 -3.11 2.79 -26.47
C GLU A 845 -1.70 2.82 -25.85
N ASP A 846 -1.49 3.73 -24.92
CA ASP A 846 -0.30 3.80 -24.07
C ASP A 846 -0.68 4.18 -22.63
N THR A 847 0.07 3.68 -21.65
CA THR A 847 -0.11 4.04 -20.25
C THR A 847 0.80 5.21 -19.89
N VAL A 848 0.19 6.30 -19.41
CA VAL A 848 0.87 7.55 -19.04
C VAL A 848 0.70 7.90 -17.56
N VAL A 849 1.65 8.65 -17.02
CA VAL A 849 1.55 9.24 -15.67
C VAL A 849 0.93 10.62 -15.80
N ARG A 850 -0.27 10.79 -15.24
CA ARG A 850 -0.99 12.07 -15.21
C ARG A 850 -0.75 12.81 -13.89
N TYR A 851 -1.00 14.12 -13.91
CA TYR A 851 -0.91 15.00 -12.76
C TYR A 851 -2.06 16.02 -12.74
N ARG A 852 -2.57 16.31 -11.53
CA ARG A 852 -3.47 17.43 -11.24
C ARG A 852 -3.24 17.99 -9.85
N ALA A 853 -3.48 19.29 -9.69
CA ALA A 853 -3.63 19.95 -8.41
C ALA A 853 -5.12 20.12 -8.05
N GLU A 854 -5.42 20.35 -6.78
CA GLU A 854 -6.80 20.53 -6.28
C GLU A 854 -7.59 21.63 -7.01
N ALA A 855 -6.90 22.69 -7.43
CA ALA A 855 -7.52 23.79 -8.16
C ALA A 855 -8.00 23.41 -9.57
N ASP A 856 -7.42 22.35 -10.15
CA ASP A 856 -7.78 21.83 -11.46
C ASP A 856 -8.82 20.70 -11.37
N LEU A 857 -9.10 20.24 -10.13
CA LEU A 857 -10.16 19.29 -9.89
C LEU A 857 -11.46 20.06 -9.79
N GLU A 858 -12.29 19.91 -10.82
CA GLU A 858 -13.69 20.23 -10.70
C GLU A 858 -14.27 19.37 -9.58
N ASP A 859 -15.16 19.95 -8.77
CA ASP A 859 -16.03 19.12 -7.96
C ASP A 859 -16.66 18.12 -8.92
N ALA A 860 -16.79 16.84 -8.51
CA ALA A 860 -17.49 15.88 -9.36
C ALA A 860 -18.91 16.37 -9.71
N GLY A 861 -19.38 17.44 -9.05
CA GLY A 861 -20.12 18.51 -9.71
C GLY A 861 -21.38 17.96 -10.32
N ALA A 862 -22.11 17.16 -9.54
CA ALA A 862 -23.30 16.41 -9.94
C ALA A 862 -23.73 16.62 -11.41
N PRO A 863 -23.14 15.92 -12.41
CA PRO A 863 -23.83 15.67 -13.65
C PRO A 863 -25.03 14.78 -13.30
N MET A 864 -26.12 15.45 -12.96
CA MET A 864 -27.45 14.89 -12.89
C MET A 864 -27.79 14.35 -14.27
N THR A 865 -27.45 13.08 -14.53
CA THR A 865 -28.04 12.40 -15.67
C THR A 865 -29.43 11.98 -15.23
N LEU A 866 -30.43 12.73 -15.71
CA LEU A 866 -31.82 12.33 -15.60
C LEU A 866 -32.02 11.13 -16.54
N LEU A 867 -32.27 9.97 -15.96
CA LEU A 867 -32.67 8.78 -16.70
C LEU A 867 -34.08 8.98 -17.27
N ASP A 868 -34.41 8.22 -18.32
CA ASP A 868 -35.74 8.26 -18.96
C ASP A 868 -36.90 7.96 -17.99
N ASP A 869 -36.62 7.30 -16.86
CA ASP A 869 -37.57 6.96 -15.81
C ASP A 869 -37.77 8.07 -14.75
N GLY A 870 -37.04 9.18 -14.85
CA GLY A 870 -37.13 10.32 -13.92
C GLY A 870 -36.18 10.26 -12.72
N THR A 871 -35.32 9.24 -12.64
CA THR A 871 -34.28 9.09 -11.61
C THR A 871 -33.06 9.92 -11.96
N TYR A 872 -32.45 10.58 -10.96
CA TYR A 872 -31.17 11.26 -11.13
C TYR A 872 -30.04 10.33 -10.69
N ILE A 873 -29.06 10.12 -11.56
CA ILE A 873 -27.78 9.56 -11.14
C ILE A 873 -27.00 10.70 -10.48
N TYR A 874 -26.79 10.60 -9.16
CA TYR A 874 -25.89 11.51 -8.45
C TYR A 874 -24.45 11.09 -8.73
N ASN A 875 -23.69 12.00 -9.33
CA ASN A 875 -22.25 11.87 -9.37
C ASN A 875 -21.67 12.28 -8.00
N TYR A 876 -21.64 11.29 -7.14
CA TYR A 876 -20.57 11.01 -6.19
C TYR A 876 -20.22 11.97 -5.03
N THR A 877 -20.88 13.09 -4.78
CA THR A 877 -20.82 13.65 -3.42
C THR A 877 -21.69 12.79 -2.51
N GLN A 878 -21.25 12.36 -1.32
CA GLN A 878 -22.19 11.86 -0.29
C GLN A 878 -23.17 12.99 -0.01
N PRO A 879 -24.39 12.98 -0.60
CA PRO A 879 -25.27 14.12 -0.48
C PRO A 879 -25.98 14.07 0.87
N ILE A 880 -25.77 13.01 1.64
CA ILE A 880 -26.31 12.81 2.96
C ILE A 880 -25.16 12.30 3.82
N THR A 881 -24.85 13.04 4.88
CA THR A 881 -23.98 12.59 5.96
C THR A 881 -24.79 12.47 7.24
N VAL A 882 -24.39 11.53 8.09
CA VAL A 882 -25.05 11.28 9.38
C VAL A 882 -23.98 11.25 10.46
N ASP A 883 -24.29 11.81 11.63
CA ASP A 883 -23.43 11.71 12.81
C ASP A 883 -23.49 10.31 13.45
N GLN A 884 -24.56 9.57 13.16
CA GLN A 884 -24.78 8.19 13.58
C GLN A 884 -25.47 7.41 12.48
N GLY A 885 -25.13 6.14 12.30
CA GLY A 885 -25.75 5.34 11.26
C GLY A 885 -24.86 5.09 10.05
N SER A 886 -25.38 4.29 9.13
CA SER A 886 -24.91 4.26 7.74
C SER A 886 -26.07 4.59 6.82
N VAL A 887 -25.85 5.55 5.92
CA VAL A 887 -26.82 5.84 4.85
C VAL A 887 -26.85 4.64 3.91
N THR A 888 -28.03 4.17 3.53
CA THR A 888 -28.25 3.07 2.58
C THR A 888 -29.46 3.37 1.72
N GLY A 889 -29.61 2.69 0.58
CA GLY A 889 -30.80 2.83 -0.28
C GLY A 889 -31.06 4.26 -0.78
N LEU A 890 -30.01 5.08 -0.90
CA LEU A 890 -30.12 6.46 -1.35
C LEU A 890 -30.57 6.52 -2.81
N VAL A 891 -31.75 7.11 -3.04
CA VAL A 891 -32.32 7.41 -4.35
C VAL A 891 -32.59 8.90 -4.43
N VAL A 892 -32.06 9.54 -5.48
CA VAL A 892 -32.37 10.94 -5.78
C VAL A 892 -33.24 11.02 -7.02
N SER A 893 -34.39 11.68 -6.91
CA SER A 893 -35.39 11.72 -7.98
C SER A 893 -36.05 13.09 -8.07
N LYS A 894 -36.79 13.31 -9.15
CA LYS A 894 -37.79 14.39 -9.15
C LYS A 894 -38.77 14.13 -8.01
N THR A 895 -39.18 15.18 -7.30
CA THR A 895 -40.12 14.99 -6.19
C THR A 895 -41.37 14.23 -6.61
N THR A 896 -41.76 13.27 -5.79
CA THR A 896 -43.03 12.56 -5.89
C THR A 896 -44.15 13.28 -5.16
N ALA A 897 -43.86 14.43 -4.55
CA ALA A 897 -44.85 15.26 -3.89
C ALA A 897 -45.95 15.70 -4.87
N THR A 898 -47.20 15.57 -4.43
CA THR A 898 -48.40 15.79 -5.26
C THR A 898 -49.16 17.08 -4.91
N GLY A 899 -48.72 17.82 -3.89
CA GLY A 899 -49.37 19.05 -3.43
C GLY A 899 -49.07 20.25 -4.32
N ASP A 900 -50.06 21.14 -4.48
CA ASP A 900 -49.92 22.40 -5.24
C ASP A 900 -49.51 23.61 -4.36
N GLU A 901 -49.39 23.39 -3.05
CA GLU A 901 -49.07 24.43 -2.06
C GLU A 901 -47.63 24.95 -2.21
N TYR A 902 -46.71 24.08 -2.61
CA TYR A 902 -45.31 24.40 -2.82
C TYR A 902 -44.92 24.17 -4.28
N THR A 903 -43.95 24.95 -4.73
CA THR A 903 -43.11 24.59 -5.85
C THR A 903 -41.90 23.84 -5.31
N TYR A 904 -41.41 22.85 -6.06
CA TYR A 904 -40.32 21.97 -5.63
C TYR A 904 -39.09 22.21 -6.51
N PRO A 905 -38.27 23.23 -6.20
CA PRO A 905 -37.14 23.61 -7.04
C PRO A 905 -35.94 22.67 -6.90
N MET A 906 -35.96 21.77 -5.92
CA MET A 906 -34.88 20.85 -5.59
C MET A 906 -35.33 19.39 -5.75
N PRO A 907 -34.39 18.45 -5.95
CA PRO A 907 -34.72 17.03 -6.01
C PRO A 907 -35.25 16.52 -4.66
N GLN A 908 -35.83 15.31 -4.70
CA GLN A 908 -36.16 14.55 -3.51
C GLN A 908 -35.06 13.52 -3.26
N PHE A 909 -34.61 13.46 -2.01
CA PHE A 909 -33.70 12.45 -1.50
C PHE A 909 -34.52 11.40 -0.76
N SER A 910 -34.45 10.14 -1.15
CA SER A 910 -35.07 9.03 -0.42
C SER A 910 -33.97 8.11 0.04
N TYR A 911 -33.85 7.88 1.34
CA TYR A 911 -32.72 7.13 1.90
C TYR A 911 -33.12 6.43 3.19
N ASN A 912 -32.30 5.48 3.60
CA ASN A 912 -32.39 4.84 4.90
C ASN A 912 -31.13 5.15 5.71
N VAL A 913 -31.25 5.27 7.03
CA VAL A 913 -30.12 5.29 7.95
C VAL A 913 -30.20 4.08 8.84
N THR A 914 -29.26 3.14 8.70
CA THR A 914 -29.29 1.84 9.39
C THR A 914 -28.18 1.71 10.45
N GLY A 915 -28.38 0.76 11.38
CA GLY A 915 -27.43 0.44 12.46
C GLY A 915 -27.51 1.37 13.66
N LEU A 916 -28.62 2.09 13.78
CA LEU A 916 -28.88 3.01 14.88
C LEU A 916 -29.23 2.23 16.15
N VAL A 917 -29.00 2.87 17.30
CA VAL A 917 -29.60 2.40 18.56
C VAL A 917 -31.10 2.65 18.48
N GLU A 918 -31.91 1.64 18.78
CA GLU A 918 -33.38 1.74 18.75
C GLU A 918 -33.86 2.97 19.54
N GLY A 919 -34.59 3.88 18.88
CA GLY A 919 -35.13 5.12 19.47
C GLY A 919 -34.15 6.28 19.57
N SER A 920 -32.93 6.18 19.01
CA SER A 920 -31.95 7.25 19.03
C SER A 920 -32.33 8.43 18.13
N THR A 921 -31.81 9.61 18.46
CA THR A 921 -31.93 10.82 17.63
C THR A 921 -30.59 11.14 17.01
N ILE A 922 -30.59 11.37 15.71
CA ILE A 922 -29.40 11.60 14.89
C ILE A 922 -29.50 12.93 14.14
N ALA A 923 -28.37 13.49 13.75
CA ALA A 923 -28.28 14.62 12.85
C ALA A 923 -27.96 14.12 11.43
N VAL A 924 -28.90 14.35 10.50
CA VAL A 924 -28.72 14.08 9.09
C VAL A 924 -28.45 15.38 8.35
N THR A 925 -27.32 15.47 7.66
CA THR A 925 -26.94 16.65 6.87
C THR A 925 -27.05 16.34 5.39
N ILE A 926 -27.88 17.09 4.67
CA ILE A 926 -28.21 16.89 3.27
C ILE A 926 -27.64 18.04 2.44
N ASN A 927 -26.82 17.70 1.45
CA ASN A 927 -26.27 18.61 0.47
C ASN A 927 -27.10 18.59 -0.82
N PHE A 928 -27.79 19.69 -1.11
CA PHE A 928 -28.63 19.83 -2.30
C PHE A 928 -27.82 20.16 -3.58
N GLY A 929 -26.48 20.20 -3.50
CA GLY A 929 -25.57 20.35 -4.63
C GLY A 929 -25.51 21.76 -5.24
N SER A 930 -26.44 22.64 -4.88
CA SER A 930 -26.50 24.03 -5.35
C SER A 930 -27.14 24.93 -4.31
N ALA A 931 -26.93 26.24 -4.44
CA ALA A 931 -27.50 27.22 -3.53
C ALA A 931 -29.03 27.10 -3.47
N LEU A 932 -29.55 26.93 -2.25
CA LEU A 932 -30.96 26.81 -1.97
C LEU A 932 -31.68 28.15 -2.19
N PRO A 933 -32.95 28.13 -2.66
CA PRO A 933 -33.76 29.33 -2.77
C PRO A 933 -33.91 30.05 -1.42
N LYS A 934 -34.35 31.30 -1.46
CA LYS A 934 -34.80 31.99 -0.25
C LYS A 934 -36.21 31.51 0.13
N ASP A 935 -36.54 31.58 1.41
CA ASP A 935 -37.87 31.25 1.95
C ASP A 935 -38.28 29.79 1.71
N ILE A 936 -37.33 28.88 1.93
CA ILE A 936 -37.55 27.43 1.81
C ILE A 936 -38.28 26.85 3.03
N VAL A 937 -39.00 25.76 2.79
CA VAL A 937 -39.45 24.81 3.82
C VAL A 937 -38.86 23.44 3.53
N LEU A 938 -38.53 22.69 4.58
CA LEU A 938 -38.11 21.30 4.47
C LEU A 938 -39.34 20.40 4.56
N LEU A 939 -39.50 19.48 3.61
CA LEU A 939 -40.69 18.65 3.46
C LEU A 939 -40.31 17.17 3.46
N LYS A 940 -40.89 16.40 4.36
CA LYS A 940 -40.90 14.92 4.29
C LYS A 940 -41.95 14.49 3.29
N VAL A 941 -41.58 13.63 2.34
CA VAL A 941 -42.49 13.11 1.31
C VAL A 941 -42.91 11.71 1.71
N LYS A 942 -44.20 11.52 1.96
CA LYS A 942 -44.77 10.22 2.31
C LYS A 942 -44.84 9.31 1.08
N THR A 943 -44.94 8.01 1.31
CA THR A 943 -45.04 7.00 0.24
C THR A 943 -46.22 7.25 -0.72
N ASP A 944 -47.29 7.90 -0.26
CA ASP A 944 -48.46 8.27 -1.07
C ASP A 944 -48.32 9.62 -1.81
N GLY A 945 -47.17 10.28 -1.68
CA GLY A 945 -46.87 11.58 -2.29
C GLY A 945 -47.41 12.79 -1.52
N THR A 946 -47.96 12.61 -0.32
CA THR A 946 -48.28 13.73 0.58
C THR A 946 -47.02 14.25 1.28
N THR A 947 -47.06 15.50 1.75
CA THR A 947 -45.89 16.13 2.40
C THR A 947 -46.17 16.55 3.83
N VAL A 948 -45.18 16.40 4.70
CA VAL A 948 -45.18 16.92 6.08
C VAL A 948 -44.06 17.95 6.20
N GLU A 949 -44.40 19.17 6.62
CA GLU A 949 -43.40 20.21 6.92
C GLU A 949 -42.63 19.86 8.18
N VAL A 950 -41.30 19.95 8.11
CA VAL A 950 -40.40 19.75 9.25
C VAL A 950 -40.37 21.04 10.07
N ASP A 951 -40.54 20.92 11.39
CA ASP A 951 -40.53 22.08 12.30
C ASP A 951 -39.20 22.84 12.19
N GLU A 952 -39.25 24.17 12.18
CA GLU A 952 -38.06 25.04 12.11
C GLU A 952 -37.07 24.79 13.25
N ALA A 953 -37.51 24.20 14.38
CA ALA A 953 -36.63 23.82 15.48
C ALA A 953 -35.81 22.54 15.19
N ASP A 954 -36.25 21.71 14.26
CA ASP A 954 -35.67 20.39 13.97
C ASP A 954 -34.70 20.43 12.79
N TRP A 955 -34.53 21.57 12.11
CA TRP A 955 -33.54 21.70 11.04
C TRP A 955 -32.89 23.08 10.99
N GLN A 956 -31.70 23.14 10.37
CA GLN A 956 -30.98 24.38 10.13
C GLN A 956 -30.28 24.36 8.76
N LEU A 957 -30.20 25.54 8.14
CA LEU A 957 -29.40 25.76 6.94
C LEU A 957 -27.94 26.07 7.35
N ILE A 958 -26.99 25.33 6.77
CA ILE A 958 -25.56 25.52 6.93
C ILE A 958 -25.00 26.02 5.58
N GLY A 959 -24.41 27.22 5.56
CA GLY A 959 -23.97 27.82 4.30
C GLY A 959 -25.14 28.19 3.39
N ASP A 960 -25.05 27.84 2.11
CA ASP A 960 -26.08 28.12 1.09
C ASP A 960 -26.74 26.87 0.50
N ASN A 961 -26.23 25.66 0.75
CA ASN A 961 -26.68 24.43 0.09
C ASN A 961 -26.85 23.19 1.02
N LEU A 962 -26.50 23.29 2.31
CA LEU A 962 -26.57 22.18 3.26
C LEU A 962 -27.71 22.38 4.26
N ILE A 963 -28.54 21.36 4.44
CA ILE A 963 -29.57 21.32 5.49
C ILE A 963 -29.19 20.24 6.49
N GLN A 964 -29.07 20.59 7.76
CA GLN A 964 -28.97 19.61 8.84
C GLN A 964 -30.34 19.46 9.51
N VAL A 965 -30.85 18.25 9.62
CA VAL A 965 -32.12 17.90 10.25
C VAL A 965 -31.90 16.87 11.36
N SER A 966 -32.58 17.04 12.49
CA SER A 966 -32.62 16.06 13.58
C SER A 966 -33.76 15.09 13.38
N ILE A 967 -33.47 13.79 13.34
CA ILE A 967 -34.46 12.72 13.13
C ILE A 967 -34.32 11.67 14.23
N THR A 968 -35.44 11.21 14.78
CA THR A 968 -35.50 10.14 15.77
C THR A 968 -36.03 8.86 15.14
N ASP A 969 -35.33 7.73 15.35
CA ASP A 969 -35.77 6.37 14.99
C ASP A 969 -37.09 6.03 15.71
N GLY A 970 -38.16 5.77 14.96
CA GLY A 970 -39.52 5.66 15.47
C GLY A 970 -40.23 6.98 15.78
N GLY A 971 -39.65 8.11 15.37
CA GLY A 971 -40.21 9.46 15.51
C GLY A 971 -41.18 9.85 14.39
N ALA A 972 -41.74 11.07 14.45
CA ALA A 972 -42.69 11.56 13.45
C ALA A 972 -42.04 11.89 12.08
N LEU A 973 -40.73 12.15 12.09
CA LEU A 973 -39.91 12.42 10.90
C LEU A 973 -39.32 11.14 10.30
N ASP A 974 -39.58 9.98 10.90
CA ASP A 974 -39.26 8.66 10.40
C ASP A 974 -40.48 8.10 9.65
N GLU A 975 -40.28 7.63 8.42
CA GLU A 975 -41.39 7.25 7.54
C GLU A 975 -42.11 5.99 8.01
N ASP A 976 -41.38 5.00 8.52
CA ASP A 976 -41.97 3.77 9.03
C ASP A 976 -42.55 3.94 10.45
N GLY A 977 -42.05 4.92 11.20
CA GLY A 977 -42.46 5.24 12.55
C GLY A 977 -42.14 4.13 13.57
N GLU A 978 -41.26 3.19 13.24
CA GLU A 978 -40.85 2.09 14.12
C GLU A 978 -39.46 2.36 14.71
N ALA A 979 -39.31 2.23 16.03
CA ALA A 979 -37.99 2.28 16.67
C ALA A 979 -37.29 0.93 16.48
N ASN A 980 -36.69 0.70 15.32
CA ASN A 980 -36.11 -0.58 14.90
C ASN A 980 -34.61 -0.48 14.54
N GLY A 981 -34.00 0.68 14.80
CA GLY A 981 -32.61 0.97 14.44
C GLY A 981 -32.42 1.36 12.97
N THR A 982 -33.50 1.69 12.27
CA THR A 982 -33.52 2.14 10.87
C THR A 982 -34.46 3.32 10.69
N ILE A 983 -33.93 4.47 10.26
CA ILE A 983 -34.74 5.60 9.82
C ILE A 983 -34.98 5.48 8.31
N VAL A 984 -36.23 5.59 7.86
CA VAL A 984 -36.60 5.69 6.44
C VAL A 984 -37.03 7.12 6.15
N ASP A 985 -36.38 7.80 5.20
CA ASP A 985 -36.61 9.22 5.00
C ASP A 985 -36.57 9.69 3.53
N PRO A 986 -37.76 9.93 2.94
CA PRO A 986 -37.88 10.74 1.74
C PRO A 986 -38.08 12.22 2.09
N VAL A 987 -37.20 13.10 1.59
CA VAL A 987 -37.17 14.53 1.90
C VAL A 987 -36.91 15.38 0.66
N THR A 988 -37.56 16.55 0.59
CA THR A 988 -37.36 17.55 -0.46
C THR A 988 -37.48 18.96 0.10
N VAL A 989 -37.21 19.97 -0.74
CA VAL A 989 -37.36 21.39 -0.40
C VAL A 989 -38.52 21.98 -1.18
N GLY A 990 -39.42 22.66 -0.47
CA GLY A 990 -40.53 23.42 -1.03
C GLY A 990 -40.30 24.92 -0.94
N VAL A 991 -40.87 25.66 -1.88
CA VAL A 991 -41.04 27.13 -1.82
C VAL A 991 -42.51 27.44 -2.03
N LEU A 992 -43.12 28.19 -1.12
CA LEU A 992 -44.56 28.51 -1.16
C LEU A 992 -44.99 29.03 -2.54
N SER A 993 -45.99 28.36 -3.11
CA SER A 993 -46.54 28.72 -4.41
C SER A 993 -47.25 30.07 -4.32
N SER A 994 -46.86 31.02 -5.16
CA SER A 994 -47.47 32.37 -5.24
C SER A 994 -48.98 32.37 -5.54
N THR A 995 -49.57 31.22 -5.81
CA THR A 995 -51.00 30.99 -6.05
C THR A 995 -51.79 30.69 -4.77
N ALA A 996 -51.12 30.45 -3.64
CA ALA A 996 -51.71 29.95 -2.39
C ALA A 996 -52.07 31.04 -1.36
N THR A 997 -52.50 32.24 -1.79
CA THR A 997 -52.95 33.28 -0.85
C THR A 997 -54.48 33.48 -0.87
N THR A 998 -55.03 33.57 0.35
CA THR A 998 -56.41 33.90 0.81
C THR A 998 -57.27 32.68 1.15
N THR A 999 -57.88 32.52 2.33
CA THR A 999 -58.41 33.49 3.31
C THR A 999 -58.50 32.89 4.73
N SER A 1000 -58.12 33.63 5.78
CA SER A 1000 -58.91 33.66 7.02
C SER A 1000 -58.71 35.00 7.75
N GLY A 1001 -59.83 35.61 8.12
CA GLY A 1001 -59.90 36.99 8.57
C GLY A 1001 -59.58 37.19 10.05
N SER A 1002 -59.03 38.37 10.36
CA SER A 1002 -58.97 38.88 11.73
C SER A 1002 -59.27 40.38 11.73
N SER A 1003 -60.23 40.70 12.58
CA SER A 1003 -60.82 42.01 12.82
C SER A 1003 -59.99 42.88 13.76
N SER A 1004 -59.62 44.08 13.33
CA SER A 1004 -59.54 45.32 14.15
C SER A 1004 -59.20 46.45 13.16
N GLY A 1005 -59.73 47.66 13.18
CA GLY A 1005 -60.38 48.41 14.24
C GLY A 1005 -59.84 49.84 14.20
N GLY A 1006 -60.23 50.63 13.20
CA GLY A 1006 -60.30 52.10 13.21
C GLY A 1006 -59.01 52.93 13.32
N SER A 1007 -58.78 53.80 12.33
CA SER A 1007 -58.94 55.28 12.41
C SER A 1007 -57.89 56.09 11.64
N LEU A 1008 -58.38 56.73 10.57
CA LEU A 1008 -58.15 58.11 10.10
C LEU A 1008 -56.82 58.54 9.45
N GLY A 1009 -56.95 59.05 8.21
CA GLY A 1009 -55.97 59.90 7.49
C GLY A 1009 -56.02 59.74 5.96
N LEU A 1010 -57.11 60.12 5.26
CA LEU A 1010 -57.22 61.34 4.42
C LEU A 1010 -56.24 61.44 3.23
N LEU A 1011 -56.78 61.25 2.00
CA LEU A 1011 -56.54 61.84 0.65
C LEU A 1011 -56.62 60.74 -0.45
N GLU A 1012 -57.72 60.56 -1.20
CA GLU A 1012 -58.05 61.23 -2.49
C GLU A 1012 -56.93 61.11 -3.56
N LEU A 1013 -57.10 60.77 -4.86
CA LEU A 1013 -58.25 60.64 -5.78
C LEU A 1013 -57.69 60.25 -7.20
N LEU A 1014 -58.54 59.69 -8.08
CA LEU A 1014 -58.52 59.67 -9.58
C LEU A 1014 -57.63 58.69 -10.41
N LEU A 1015 -58.33 57.72 -11.02
CA LEU A 1015 -58.60 57.56 -12.48
C LEU A 1015 -57.46 57.46 -13.53
N GLY A 1016 -57.57 56.45 -14.39
CA GLY A 1016 -57.03 56.48 -15.76
C GLY A 1016 -57.14 55.15 -16.52
N VAL A 1017 -58.02 55.09 -17.52
CA VAL A 1017 -58.47 53.90 -18.27
C VAL A 1017 -57.88 53.89 -19.71
N PHE A 1018 -57.90 52.70 -20.33
CA PHE A 1018 -58.02 52.37 -21.77
C PHE A 1018 -56.76 52.12 -22.62
N GLY A 1019 -56.79 50.99 -23.34
CA GLY A 1019 -55.97 50.74 -24.53
C GLY A 1019 -55.98 49.31 -25.06
N LEU A 1020 -57.12 48.82 -25.56
CA LEU A 1020 -57.27 47.58 -26.34
C LEU A 1020 -56.66 47.76 -27.75
N GLY A 1021 -56.08 46.71 -28.36
CA GLY A 1021 -55.74 46.73 -29.78
C GLY A 1021 -55.10 45.46 -30.34
N LEU A 1022 -55.93 44.56 -30.86
CA LEU A 1022 -55.56 43.44 -31.75
C LEU A 1022 -54.79 43.91 -33.00
N LEU A 1023 -53.89 43.07 -33.54
CA LEU A 1023 -54.09 42.42 -34.84
C LEU A 1023 -52.91 41.51 -35.26
N THR A 1024 -53.30 40.35 -35.75
CA THR A 1024 -52.51 39.30 -36.39
C THR A 1024 -51.98 39.72 -37.77
N ARG A 1025 -50.79 39.21 -38.15
CA ARG A 1025 -50.53 38.80 -39.54
C ARG A 1025 -49.36 37.81 -39.68
N ARG A 1026 -49.68 36.63 -40.25
CA ARG A 1026 -48.76 35.67 -40.87
C ARG A 1026 -48.01 36.30 -42.06
N SER A 1027 -46.74 35.93 -42.26
CA SER A 1027 -46.30 35.20 -43.46
C SER A 1027 -44.86 34.70 -43.33
N LYS A 1028 -44.67 33.41 -43.68
CA LYS A 1028 -43.59 32.80 -44.50
C LYS A 1028 -42.37 33.71 -44.80
N ASN A 1029 -41.12 33.29 -44.64
CA ASN A 1029 -40.51 31.96 -44.81
C ASN A 1029 -39.58 31.61 -43.66
#